data_AF-B0XLG7-F1
#
_entry.id   AF-B0XLG7-F1
#
_cell.length_a   1.000
_cell.length_b   1.000
_cell.length_c   1.000
_cell.angle_alpha   90.00
_cell.angle_beta   90.00
_cell.angle_gamma   90.00
#
_symmetry.space_group_name_H-M   'P 1'
#
loop_
_entity.id
_entity.type
_entity.pdbx_description
1 polymer ?
#
loop_
_entity_poly.entity_id
_entity_poly.type
_entity_poly.pdbx_seq_one_letter_code
_entity_poly.pdbx_strand_id
1 'polypeptide(L)'
;MTPLVTLGRGLPRSMAFRFDLMGHHPKDQMVQALAAVKQVNPEMYFYGEGWNFGEVQDDKRFVQATQKHLAGTGIGSFSDRLRDAVRGGSPFDGGDTIRKTQGFGNGALVDANEMDGVDRATALHQADLVRLGMAGNLKDFILTDKDGMPKKGSDIDYNGQPAGYAQDPTEIQNYVDKHDNQTLFDNLIYKAPQGADLVRMQGVSLATAMLGQGIPFTHAGVELLRSKSMERDSYDSGDWGWPRKDKDGDNYPLIEKVLGKHVKPSGADMATMVGFYQELAELRQSSRLLRLGSGAEVIKRVDFRNTGPDQEPGLIVMTVDDGINAGADLDPAIDGLVVMINATNAPQSISDFRDGNDQPIDLTSLQLSPAHHGGESIARDAAVNGGTLTLGAWSAAVFVKPQSGAQGTGLPVGKKTDLSTVPPFGDTAVYLKGFLNEWGNTNQMTFTSNFMYEFTTEVSSDKLGTTNVKIADASWGPLNYGSCNAGDKLVVGTPLTLCKGGDTGNIGLDLAKAGSYKFVFTAMNKDKPTLSVSFTEPVQSCKVLDTVAGNPLGYNLFVKGELSGWAAQPQYQLSYKGMDGDLAIYQAAFNYTGSTEFKVANEDWSKEYLLNGGGAVTAETGYAIGFSQPGSANNSITLPQGLWSVLVKVDPAGTKAGTAVIQECSAK
;
A
#
# COMPACT_ATOMS: atom_id res chain seq x y z
N MET A 1 41.64 3.88 18.91
CA MET A 1 42.15 3.17 17.71
C MET A 1 43.24 2.15 18.06
N THR A 2 44.24 2.49 18.88
CA THR A 2 45.37 1.60 19.25
C THR A 2 44.95 0.19 19.73
N PRO A 3 43.90 0.02 20.57
CA PRO A 3 43.48 -1.31 21.01
C PRO A 3 42.91 -2.18 19.88
N LEU A 4 42.06 -1.63 19.00
CA LEU A 4 41.46 -2.37 17.89
C LEU A 4 42.50 -2.80 16.85
N VAL A 5 43.49 -1.95 16.55
CA VAL A 5 44.61 -2.30 15.64
C VAL A 5 45.49 -3.38 16.26
N THR A 6 45.72 -3.31 17.58
CA THR A 6 46.50 -4.33 18.29
C THR A 6 45.81 -5.69 18.24
N LEU A 7 44.50 -5.72 18.52
CA LEU A 7 43.70 -6.94 18.39
C LEU A 7 43.66 -7.42 16.93
N GLY A 8 43.42 -6.52 15.97
CA GLY A 8 43.35 -6.85 14.55
C GLY A 8 44.62 -7.53 14.01
N ARG A 9 45.81 -7.21 14.53
CA ARG A 9 47.07 -7.91 14.17
C ARG A 9 47.16 -9.33 14.71
N GLY A 10 46.55 -9.60 15.87
CA GLY A 10 46.62 -10.89 16.55
C GLY A 10 45.48 -11.85 16.19
N LEU A 11 44.40 -11.35 15.56
CA LEU A 11 43.22 -12.15 15.24
C LEU A 11 43.33 -12.84 13.87
N PRO A 12 42.76 -14.04 13.71
CA PRO A 12 42.59 -14.68 12.39
C PRO A 12 41.86 -13.76 11.41
N ARG A 13 42.17 -13.91 10.12
CA ARG A 13 41.55 -13.10 9.06
C ARG A 13 40.03 -13.27 8.95
N SER A 14 39.51 -14.43 9.35
CA SER A 14 38.08 -14.73 9.38
C SER A 14 37.30 -14.08 10.54
N MET A 15 37.95 -13.33 11.42
CA MET A 15 37.28 -12.69 12.56
C MET A 15 36.70 -11.32 12.23
N ALA A 16 35.66 -10.96 12.96
CA ALA A 16 34.95 -9.70 12.88
C ALA A 16 34.75 -9.09 14.27
N PHE A 17 34.57 -7.77 14.35
CA PHE A 17 34.15 -7.10 15.58
C PHE A 17 32.66 -6.72 15.52
N ARG A 18 31.93 -7.10 16.58
CA ARG A 18 30.56 -6.63 16.85
C ARG A 18 30.61 -5.49 17.86
N PHE A 19 30.06 -4.33 17.50
CA PHE A 19 29.95 -3.16 18.37
C PHE A 19 28.59 -3.14 19.07
N ASP A 20 28.63 -3.19 20.39
CA ASP A 20 27.46 -3.03 21.27
C ASP A 20 26.94 -1.59 21.21
N LEU A 21 25.61 -1.43 21.12
CA LEU A 21 24.93 -0.13 21.03
C LEU A 21 25.64 0.89 20.11
N MET A 22 26.06 0.42 18.93
CA MET A 22 26.88 1.17 17.97
C MET A 22 26.32 2.55 17.61
N GLY A 23 25.00 2.78 17.70
CA GLY A 23 24.39 4.11 17.57
C GLY A 23 24.94 5.18 18.52
N HIS A 24 25.53 4.80 19.65
CA HIS A 24 26.20 5.72 20.60
C HIS A 24 27.63 6.10 20.19
N HIS A 25 28.12 5.57 19.06
CA HIS A 25 29.38 5.98 18.46
C HIS A 25 29.16 6.99 17.32
N PRO A 26 30.04 8.00 17.15
CA PRO A 26 30.04 8.80 15.94
C PRO A 26 30.32 7.94 14.70
N LYS A 27 29.55 8.14 13.62
CA LYS A 27 29.74 7.44 12.34
C LYS A 27 31.19 7.50 11.86
N ASP A 28 31.76 8.71 11.83
CA ASP A 28 33.12 8.93 11.32
C ASP A 28 34.17 8.19 12.14
N GLN A 29 33.96 8.06 13.46
CA GLN A 29 34.85 7.30 14.32
C GLN A 29 34.86 5.82 13.94
N MET A 30 33.70 5.25 13.60
CA MET A 30 33.56 3.86 13.19
C MET A 30 34.20 3.60 11.83
N VAL A 31 33.96 4.48 10.84
CA VAL A 31 34.56 4.38 9.50
C VAL A 31 36.08 4.48 9.57
N GLN A 32 36.61 5.46 10.31
CA GLN A 32 38.05 5.62 10.48
C GLN A 32 38.69 4.43 11.21
N ALA A 33 38.00 3.88 12.22
CA ALA A 33 38.48 2.71 12.94
C ALA A 33 38.55 1.48 12.03
N LEU A 34 37.53 1.23 11.21
CA LEU A 34 37.55 0.14 10.24
C LEU A 34 38.71 0.30 9.24
N ALA A 35 38.89 1.50 8.69
CA ALA A 35 39.98 1.78 7.77
C ALA A 35 41.36 1.52 8.40
N ALA A 36 41.57 1.95 9.66
CA ALA A 36 42.81 1.72 10.39
C ALA A 36 43.07 0.23 10.67
N VAL A 37 42.04 -0.55 11.05
CA VAL A 37 42.20 -2.00 11.28
C VAL A 37 42.45 -2.74 9.96
N LYS A 38 41.81 -2.32 8.85
CA LYS A 38 42.04 -2.92 7.53
C LYS A 38 43.47 -2.76 7.01
N GLN A 39 44.23 -1.78 7.51
CA GLN A 39 45.67 -1.67 7.20
C GLN A 39 46.51 -2.84 7.74
N VAL A 40 46.04 -3.51 8.81
CA VAL A 40 46.73 -4.65 9.44
C VAL A 40 46.02 -5.98 9.21
N ASN A 41 44.71 -5.95 8.94
CA ASN A 41 43.91 -7.11 8.59
C ASN A 41 42.88 -6.72 7.50
N PRO A 42 43.22 -6.89 6.21
CA PRO A 42 42.39 -6.44 5.09
C PRO A 42 40.99 -7.09 5.02
N GLU A 43 40.82 -8.27 5.61
CA GLU A 43 39.58 -9.04 5.63
C GLU A 43 38.66 -8.65 6.82
N MET A 44 39.11 -7.74 7.70
CA MET A 44 38.35 -7.34 8.87
C MET A 44 36.97 -6.79 8.50
N TYR A 45 35.97 -7.28 9.23
CA TYR A 45 34.58 -6.85 9.13
C TYR A 45 34.10 -6.25 10.44
N PHE A 46 33.42 -5.11 10.37
CA PHE A 46 32.77 -4.46 11.52
C PHE A 46 31.26 -4.54 11.32
N TYR A 47 30.54 -4.85 12.39
CA TYR A 47 29.09 -4.72 12.43
C TYR A 47 28.61 -4.37 13.84
N GLY A 48 27.36 -3.98 14.02
CA GLY A 48 26.87 -3.64 15.35
C GLY A 48 25.39 -3.30 15.45
N GLU A 49 25.02 -2.73 16.59
CA GLU A 49 23.66 -2.32 16.92
C GLU A 49 23.42 -0.84 16.58
N GLY A 50 22.96 -0.58 15.36
CA GLY A 50 22.71 0.77 14.86
C GLY A 50 21.40 1.40 15.34
N TRP A 51 20.98 1.16 16.59
CA TRP A 51 19.73 1.69 17.15
C TRP A 51 19.81 3.18 17.43
N ASN A 52 18.70 3.92 17.25
CA ASN A 52 18.62 5.38 17.45
C ASN A 52 17.81 5.72 18.72
N PHE A 53 18.49 5.97 19.85
CA PHE A 53 17.84 6.32 21.12
C PHE A 53 18.81 7.05 22.07
N GLY A 54 18.31 7.48 23.24
CA GLY A 54 19.14 8.02 24.30
C GLY A 54 19.59 9.48 24.10
N GLU A 55 20.75 9.83 24.66
CA GLU A 55 21.30 11.19 24.64
C GLU A 55 21.84 11.61 23.26
N VAL A 56 22.11 10.63 22.41
CA VAL A 56 22.62 10.80 21.05
C VAL A 56 21.51 10.82 19.99
N GLN A 57 20.29 10.40 20.36
CA GLN A 57 19.14 10.23 19.46
C GLN A 57 18.97 11.40 18.49
N ASP A 58 18.70 11.09 17.22
CA ASP A 58 18.50 12.06 16.15
C ASP A 58 19.70 13.00 15.98
N ASP A 59 20.89 12.44 16.16
CA ASP A 59 22.20 13.08 15.97
C ASP A 59 22.44 14.31 16.86
N LYS A 60 21.79 14.37 18.03
CA LYS A 60 21.87 15.50 18.99
C LYS A 60 23.30 15.88 19.39
N ARG A 61 24.24 14.94 19.35
CA ARG A 61 25.64 15.14 19.76
C ARG A 61 26.62 15.05 18.59
N PHE A 62 26.32 14.19 17.62
CA PHE A 62 27.12 13.88 16.44
C PHE A 62 26.28 13.04 15.49
N VAL A 63 26.69 12.93 14.22
CA VAL A 63 26.10 11.95 13.30
C VAL A 63 26.39 10.55 13.83
N GLN A 64 25.34 9.85 14.25
CA GLN A 64 25.45 8.53 14.88
C GLN A 64 25.76 7.44 13.86
N ALA A 65 26.42 6.36 14.29
CA ALA A 65 26.55 5.12 13.52
C ALA A 65 25.26 4.26 13.59
N THR A 66 24.12 4.86 13.21
CA THR A 66 22.80 4.18 13.17
C THR A 66 22.55 3.52 11.82
N GLN A 67 21.59 2.59 11.76
CA GLN A 67 21.17 1.89 10.53
C GLN A 67 20.98 2.85 9.33
N LYS A 68 20.28 3.98 9.56
CA LYS A 68 20.07 5.04 8.57
C LYS A 68 21.36 5.62 7.99
N HIS A 69 22.40 5.75 8.80
CA HIS A 69 23.63 6.45 8.43
C HIS A 69 24.74 5.53 7.91
N LEU A 70 24.60 4.20 8.04
CA LEU A 70 25.64 3.22 7.70
C LEU A 70 25.64 2.80 6.24
N ALA A 71 24.60 3.12 5.47
CA ALA A 71 24.52 2.77 4.06
C ALA A 71 25.77 3.25 3.29
N GLY A 72 26.40 2.35 2.55
CA GLY A 72 27.60 2.60 1.73
C GLY A 72 28.90 2.71 2.53
N THR A 73 28.88 2.43 3.84
CA THR A 73 30.10 2.44 4.68
C THR A 73 30.81 1.08 4.68
N GLY A 74 30.12 0.00 4.30
CA GLY A 74 30.60 -1.37 4.44
C GLY A 74 30.67 -1.87 5.88
N ILE A 75 30.06 -1.16 6.84
CA ILE A 75 29.88 -1.58 8.23
C ILE A 75 28.46 -2.14 8.39
N GLY A 76 28.35 -3.35 8.92
CA GLY A 76 27.06 -4.00 9.11
C GLY A 76 26.24 -3.49 10.29
N SER A 77 24.92 -3.66 10.21
CA SER A 77 24.04 -3.54 11.37
C SER A 77 23.05 -4.69 11.44
N PHE A 78 22.65 -5.05 12.67
CA PHE A 78 21.51 -5.93 12.88
C PHE A 78 20.25 -5.35 12.25
N SER A 79 19.51 -6.17 11.50
CA SER A 79 18.18 -5.81 10.99
C SER A 79 17.10 -6.41 11.89
N ASP A 80 16.41 -5.52 12.60
CA ASP A 80 15.20 -5.73 13.39
C ASP A 80 13.94 -5.90 12.53
N ARG A 81 13.95 -5.49 11.25
CA ARG A 81 12.80 -5.58 10.33
C ARG A 81 12.37 -7.03 10.09
N LEU A 82 13.29 -7.86 9.56
CA LEU A 82 13.03 -9.28 9.33
C LEU A 82 12.82 -10.02 10.65
N ARG A 83 13.59 -9.68 11.69
CA ARG A 83 13.46 -10.26 13.02
C ARG A 83 12.01 -10.19 13.52
N ASP A 84 11.42 -9.00 13.54
CA ASP A 84 10.08 -8.77 14.07
C ASP A 84 9.00 -9.34 13.15
N ALA A 85 9.19 -9.24 11.83
CA ALA A 85 8.26 -9.82 10.88
C ALA A 85 8.17 -11.36 11.00
N VAL A 86 9.28 -12.04 11.27
CA VAL A 86 9.31 -13.50 11.46
C VAL A 86 8.86 -13.90 12.86
N ARG A 87 9.39 -13.27 13.90
CA ARG A 87 9.08 -13.62 15.31
C ARG A 87 7.71 -13.13 15.77
N GLY A 88 7.16 -12.10 15.12
CA GLY A 88 5.91 -11.46 15.47
C GLY A 88 6.03 -10.52 16.67
N GLY A 89 5.41 -9.34 16.55
CA GLY A 89 5.40 -8.34 17.60
C GLY A 89 6.73 -7.59 17.75
N SER A 90 7.05 -7.19 18.96
CA SER A 90 8.28 -6.45 19.28
C SER A 90 8.97 -6.98 20.54
N PRO A 91 10.28 -6.67 20.75
CA PRO A 91 10.97 -6.96 22.01
C PRO A 91 10.33 -6.32 23.24
N PHE A 92 9.49 -5.28 23.05
CA PHE A 92 8.85 -4.52 24.12
C PHE A 92 7.47 -5.08 24.50
N ASP A 93 6.99 -6.11 23.80
CA ASP A 93 5.70 -6.74 24.11
C ASP A 93 5.74 -7.37 25.51
N GLY A 94 4.62 -7.28 26.23
CA GLY A 94 4.42 -7.84 27.57
C GLY A 94 3.01 -8.39 27.74
N GLY A 95 2.84 -9.33 28.67
CA GLY A 95 1.57 -9.99 28.94
C GLY A 95 0.94 -10.61 27.68
N ASP A 96 -0.38 -10.59 27.60
CA ASP A 96 -1.15 -11.18 26.49
C ASP A 96 -0.74 -10.69 25.09
N THR A 97 -0.19 -9.48 24.97
CA THR A 97 0.29 -8.94 23.68
C THR A 97 1.31 -9.88 23.03
N ILE A 98 2.18 -10.52 23.82
CA ILE A 98 3.18 -11.47 23.29
C ILE A 98 2.49 -12.60 22.52
N ARG A 99 1.35 -13.11 22.98
CA ARG A 99 0.63 -14.19 22.29
C ARG A 99 -0.23 -13.69 21.12
N LYS A 100 -0.76 -12.47 21.22
CA LYS A 100 -1.61 -11.84 20.18
C LYS A 100 -0.85 -11.49 18.90
N THR A 101 0.45 -11.21 19.01
CA THR A 101 1.26 -10.67 17.90
C THR A 101 2.03 -11.78 17.18
N GLN A 102 1.34 -12.73 16.54
CA GLN A 102 2.02 -13.74 15.70
C GLN A 102 2.81 -13.08 14.55
N GLY A 103 3.83 -13.76 14.08
CA GLY A 103 4.67 -13.40 12.94
C GLY A 103 4.68 -14.50 11.89
N PHE A 104 5.38 -14.25 10.78
CA PHE A 104 5.49 -15.19 9.67
C PHE A 104 5.99 -16.57 10.13
N GLY A 105 6.98 -16.63 11.03
CA GLY A 105 7.59 -17.88 11.48
C GLY A 105 6.78 -18.70 12.48
N ASN A 106 5.64 -18.16 12.96
CA ASN A 106 4.81 -18.83 13.96
C ASN A 106 3.31 -18.77 13.66
N GLY A 107 2.92 -18.48 12.41
CA GLY A 107 1.58 -18.76 11.92
C GLY A 107 0.64 -17.56 11.84
N ALA A 108 1.18 -16.33 11.77
CA ALA A 108 0.37 -15.12 11.55
C ALA A 108 -0.70 -15.34 10.46
N LEU A 109 -1.98 -15.14 10.81
CA LEU A 109 -3.17 -15.39 9.98
C LEU A 109 -3.44 -16.86 9.60
N VAL A 110 -2.41 -17.61 9.22
CA VAL A 110 -2.52 -18.94 8.56
C VAL A 110 -2.54 -20.12 9.51
N ASP A 111 -2.10 -19.94 10.75
CA ASP A 111 -2.11 -20.95 11.81
C ASP A 111 -2.31 -20.23 13.17
N ALA A 112 -3.48 -19.62 13.30
CA ALA A 112 -3.82 -18.71 14.40
C ALA A 112 -3.94 -19.44 15.76
N ASN A 113 -3.35 -18.87 16.81
CA ASN A 113 -3.58 -19.30 18.18
C ASN A 113 -4.91 -18.75 18.74
N GLU A 114 -5.31 -19.17 19.95
CA GLU A 114 -6.61 -18.80 20.53
C GLU A 114 -6.76 -17.32 20.92
N MET A 115 -5.69 -16.55 20.82
CA MET A 115 -5.65 -15.11 21.11
C MET A 115 -5.19 -14.29 19.91
N ASP A 116 -4.97 -14.90 18.75
CA ASP A 116 -4.39 -14.20 17.60
C ASP A 116 -5.19 -12.94 17.25
N GLY A 117 -4.44 -11.86 17.00
CA GLY A 117 -4.98 -10.56 16.64
C GLY A 117 -4.48 -10.07 15.28
N VAL A 118 -3.78 -10.90 14.52
CA VAL A 118 -3.15 -10.50 13.26
C VAL A 118 -4.14 -10.57 12.12
N ASP A 119 -4.50 -9.41 11.56
CA ASP A 119 -5.31 -9.35 10.37
C ASP A 119 -4.49 -9.63 9.09
N ARG A 120 -5.19 -9.83 7.97
CA ARG A 120 -4.55 -10.11 6.67
C ARG A 120 -3.57 -9.00 6.28
N ALA A 121 -3.93 -7.73 6.47
CA ALA A 121 -3.07 -6.62 6.08
C ALA A 121 -1.74 -6.65 6.85
N THR A 122 -1.78 -6.95 8.14
CA THR A 122 -0.60 -7.10 8.99
C THR A 122 0.24 -8.31 8.59
N ALA A 123 -0.37 -9.47 8.37
CA ALA A 123 0.35 -10.68 7.95
C ALA A 123 1.03 -10.50 6.58
N LEU A 124 0.36 -9.85 5.62
CA LEU A 124 0.95 -9.55 4.32
C LEU A 124 2.06 -8.49 4.41
N HIS A 125 1.93 -7.51 5.30
CA HIS A 125 2.99 -6.53 5.55
C HIS A 125 4.23 -7.18 6.18
N GLN A 126 4.04 -8.11 7.12
CA GLN A 126 5.13 -8.94 7.64
C GLN A 126 5.82 -9.71 6.50
N ALA A 127 5.07 -10.28 5.56
CA ALA A 127 5.64 -10.96 4.40
C ALA A 127 6.50 -10.00 3.54
N ASP A 128 6.07 -8.75 3.32
CA ASP A 128 6.89 -7.75 2.61
C ASP A 128 8.21 -7.45 3.32
N LEU A 129 8.18 -7.33 4.65
CA LEU A 129 9.40 -7.14 5.46
C LEU A 129 10.32 -8.38 5.41
N VAL A 130 9.76 -9.58 5.39
CA VAL A 130 10.53 -10.83 5.20
C VAL A 130 11.19 -10.84 3.83
N ARG A 131 10.44 -10.56 2.74
CA ARG A 131 10.99 -10.46 1.38
C ARG A 131 12.11 -9.43 1.30
N LEU A 132 11.88 -8.23 1.82
CA LEU A 132 12.88 -7.16 1.82
C LEU A 132 14.13 -7.56 2.59
N GLY A 133 13.99 -8.17 3.77
CA GLY A 133 15.10 -8.72 4.54
C GLY A 133 15.86 -9.82 3.78
N MET A 134 15.14 -10.73 3.11
CA MET A 134 15.72 -11.77 2.25
C MET A 134 16.46 -11.18 1.03
N ALA A 135 16.05 -10.04 0.50
CA ALA A 135 16.79 -9.27 -0.49
C ALA A 135 17.91 -8.39 0.10
N GLY A 136 18.30 -8.60 1.36
CA GLY A 136 19.40 -7.87 1.99
C GLY A 136 19.01 -6.46 2.46
N ASN A 137 17.73 -6.23 2.74
CA ASN A 137 17.17 -5.01 3.33
C ASN A 137 17.65 -3.69 2.68
N LEU A 138 17.75 -3.73 1.36
CA LEU A 138 18.30 -2.65 0.54
C LEU A 138 17.28 -1.53 0.36
N LYS A 139 17.74 -0.27 0.45
CA LYS A 139 16.88 0.90 0.26
C LYS A 139 16.31 0.99 -1.16
N ASP A 140 17.09 0.61 -2.17
CA ASP A 140 16.75 0.78 -3.60
C ASP A 140 16.18 -0.49 -4.25
N PHE A 141 16.04 -1.60 -3.50
CA PHE A 141 15.40 -2.82 -4.02
C PHE A 141 13.90 -2.59 -4.23
N ILE A 142 13.37 -2.96 -5.39
CA ILE A 142 11.96 -2.77 -5.73
C ILE A 142 11.24 -4.11 -5.66
N LEU A 143 10.23 -4.20 -4.79
CA LEU A 143 9.29 -5.32 -4.72
C LEU A 143 7.86 -4.85 -4.99
N THR A 144 7.00 -5.78 -5.41
CA THR A 144 5.55 -5.57 -5.40
C THR A 144 5.06 -5.81 -3.98
N ASP A 145 4.54 -4.78 -3.31
CA ASP A 145 4.07 -4.86 -1.93
C ASP A 145 2.74 -5.64 -1.80
N LYS A 146 2.25 -5.77 -0.56
CA LYS A 146 0.97 -6.41 -0.23
C LYS A 146 -0.24 -5.82 -0.95
N ASP A 147 -0.18 -4.57 -1.37
CA ASP A 147 -1.28 -3.88 -2.05
C ASP A 147 -1.11 -3.94 -3.57
N GLY A 148 -0.03 -4.55 -4.08
CA GLY A 148 0.23 -4.70 -5.51
C GLY A 148 1.02 -3.53 -6.11
N MET A 149 1.63 -2.69 -5.28
CA MET A 149 2.36 -1.51 -5.71
C MET A 149 3.87 -1.79 -5.76
N PRO A 150 4.57 -1.40 -6.82
CA PRO A 150 6.02 -1.32 -6.82
C PRO A 150 6.49 -0.34 -5.74
N LYS A 151 7.23 -0.86 -4.75
CA LYS A 151 7.81 -0.06 -3.67
C LYS A 151 9.30 -0.30 -3.60
N LYS A 152 10.06 0.79 -3.45
CA LYS A 152 11.45 0.66 -3.00
C LYS A 152 11.47 0.16 -1.57
N GLY A 153 12.54 -0.50 -1.16
CA GLY A 153 12.73 -0.92 0.22
C GLY A 153 12.64 0.24 1.21
N SER A 154 13.08 1.44 0.83
CA SER A 154 12.93 2.67 1.63
C SER A 154 11.48 3.15 1.81
N ASP A 155 10.58 2.72 0.93
CA ASP A 155 9.17 3.14 0.91
C ASP A 155 8.25 2.14 1.64
N ILE A 156 8.79 0.98 2.04
CA ILE A 156 8.12 0.03 2.93
C ILE A 156 8.29 0.53 4.37
N ASP A 157 7.17 0.63 5.10
CA ASP A 157 7.18 1.06 6.49
C ASP A 157 7.71 -0.03 7.44
N TYR A 158 8.38 0.38 8.50
CA TYR A 158 8.63 -0.40 9.69
C TYR A 158 8.50 0.52 10.90
N ASN A 159 7.34 0.48 11.55
CA ASN A 159 7.03 1.27 12.74
C ASN A 159 7.28 2.79 12.54
N GLY A 160 6.88 3.33 11.38
CA GLY A 160 7.08 4.74 11.02
C GLY A 160 8.46 5.08 10.48
N GLN A 161 9.32 4.09 10.22
CA GLN A 161 10.64 4.26 9.64
C GLN A 161 10.75 3.54 8.29
N PRO A 162 11.64 3.99 7.38
CA PRO A 162 12.03 3.19 6.23
C PRO A 162 12.53 1.80 6.66
N ALA A 163 11.92 0.75 6.10
CA ALA A 163 12.32 -0.62 6.37
C ALA A 163 13.69 -0.93 5.75
N GLY A 164 13.83 -0.69 4.44
CA GLY A 164 15.07 -0.86 3.69
C GLY A 164 15.98 0.35 3.88
N TYR A 165 17.22 0.09 4.30
CA TYR A 165 18.18 1.15 4.61
C TYR A 165 19.59 0.89 4.08
N ALA A 166 19.97 -0.35 3.76
CA ALA A 166 21.31 -0.66 3.29
C ALA A 166 21.54 -0.29 1.83
N GLN A 167 22.81 -0.08 1.47
CA GLN A 167 23.23 -0.01 0.08
C GLN A 167 23.62 -1.40 -0.44
N ASP A 168 24.30 -2.20 0.38
CA ASP A 168 24.78 -3.54 0.02
C ASP A 168 24.29 -4.57 1.06
N PRO A 169 24.00 -5.82 0.65
CA PRO A 169 23.49 -6.83 1.58
C PRO A 169 24.51 -7.22 2.66
N THR A 170 25.80 -6.94 2.44
CA THR A 170 26.87 -7.12 3.44
C THR A 170 26.80 -6.14 4.60
N GLU A 171 25.95 -5.11 4.52
CA GLU A 171 25.67 -4.16 5.60
C GLU A 171 24.54 -4.65 6.53
N ILE A 172 23.98 -5.83 6.28
CA ILE A 172 22.80 -6.34 6.98
C ILE A 172 23.07 -7.67 7.66
N GLN A 173 22.90 -7.69 8.99
CA GLN A 173 22.86 -8.93 9.77
C GLN A 173 21.41 -9.33 10.01
N ASN A 174 20.91 -10.29 9.23
CA ASN A 174 19.59 -10.86 9.44
C ASN A 174 19.64 -11.90 10.56
N TYR A 175 18.65 -11.87 11.45
CA TYR A 175 18.56 -12.78 12.58
C TYR A 175 17.11 -12.92 13.04
N VAL A 176 16.83 -14.06 13.66
CA VAL A 176 15.54 -14.38 14.31
C VAL A 176 15.74 -14.87 15.74
N ASP A 177 16.98 -14.92 16.22
CA ASP A 177 17.36 -15.28 17.58
C ASP A 177 18.66 -14.56 17.97
N LYS A 178 18.78 -14.16 19.23
CA LYS A 178 19.94 -13.47 19.79
C LYS A 178 20.03 -13.73 21.31
N HIS A 179 21.11 -13.26 21.93
CA HIS A 179 21.34 -13.44 23.36
C HIS A 179 20.40 -12.60 24.23
N ASP A 180 20.01 -11.42 23.76
CA ASP A 180 18.98 -10.56 24.33
C ASP A 180 17.59 -10.99 23.85
N ASN A 181 16.58 -10.75 24.68
CA ASN A 181 15.20 -11.20 24.48
C ASN A 181 15.04 -12.73 24.57
N GLN A 182 13.79 -13.20 24.43
CA GLN A 182 13.47 -14.62 24.43
C GLN A 182 14.16 -15.34 23.26
N THR A 183 14.55 -16.60 23.45
CA THR A 183 15.05 -17.42 22.34
C THR A 183 13.99 -17.60 21.27
N LEU A 184 14.37 -18.07 20.08
CA LEU A 184 13.40 -18.42 19.04
C LEU A 184 12.44 -19.50 19.54
N PHE A 185 12.95 -20.55 20.19
CA PHE A 185 12.10 -21.62 20.72
C PHE A 185 11.09 -21.14 21.75
N ASP A 186 11.50 -20.29 22.71
CA ASP A 186 10.60 -19.73 23.71
C ASP A 186 9.57 -18.78 23.08
N ASN A 187 9.96 -18.02 22.05
CA ASN A 187 9.05 -17.19 21.25
C ASN A 187 7.98 -18.05 20.54
N LEU A 188 8.36 -19.22 20.00
CA LEU A 188 7.42 -20.16 19.40
C LEU A 188 6.43 -20.73 20.43
N ILE A 189 6.90 -21.10 21.64
CA ILE A 189 6.00 -21.54 22.72
C ILE A 189 4.97 -20.46 23.07
N TYR A 190 5.38 -19.19 23.11
CA TYR A 190 4.45 -18.09 23.39
C TYR A 190 3.38 -17.91 22.31
N LYS A 191 3.73 -18.10 21.04
CA LYS A 191 2.94 -17.59 19.90
C LYS A 191 2.27 -18.67 19.05
N ALA A 192 2.79 -19.88 19.02
CA ALA A 192 2.22 -20.94 18.20
C ALA A 192 0.85 -21.43 18.76
N PRO A 193 -0.03 -21.93 17.89
CA PRO A 193 -1.25 -22.62 18.31
C PRO A 193 -0.91 -23.97 18.94
N GLN A 194 -1.80 -24.46 19.81
CA GLN A 194 -1.64 -25.79 20.42
C GLN A 194 -1.60 -26.88 19.33
N GLY A 195 -0.65 -27.82 19.46
CA GLY A 195 -0.47 -28.91 18.49
C GLY A 195 0.45 -28.57 17.30
N ALA A 196 0.97 -27.34 17.22
CA ALA A 196 1.94 -26.95 16.20
C ALA A 196 3.26 -27.74 16.28
N ASP A 197 3.86 -27.97 15.11
CA ASP A 197 5.20 -28.55 14.96
C ASP A 197 6.27 -27.46 15.13
N LEU A 198 6.72 -27.28 16.38
CA LEU A 198 7.67 -26.23 16.73
C LEU A 198 9.06 -26.44 16.12
N VAL A 199 9.45 -27.69 15.84
CA VAL A 199 10.74 -28.00 15.21
C VAL A 199 10.77 -27.44 13.79
N ARG A 200 9.69 -27.67 13.04
CA ARG A 200 9.56 -27.14 11.68
C ARG A 200 9.35 -25.63 11.64
N MET A 201 8.54 -25.06 12.54
CA MET A 201 8.41 -23.59 12.66
C MET A 201 9.77 -22.93 12.92
N GLN A 202 10.62 -23.54 13.74
CA GLN A 202 11.98 -23.05 14.01
C GLN A 202 12.87 -23.13 12.76
N GLY A 203 12.84 -24.26 12.04
CA GLY A 203 13.55 -24.41 10.76
C GLY A 203 13.11 -23.38 9.71
N VAL A 204 11.81 -23.19 9.53
CA VAL A 204 11.22 -22.21 8.60
C VAL A 204 11.60 -20.78 8.99
N SER A 205 11.55 -20.45 10.28
CA SER A 205 11.98 -19.14 10.78
C SER A 205 13.45 -18.87 10.45
N LEU A 206 14.34 -19.84 10.66
CA LEU A 206 15.76 -19.74 10.34
C LEU A 206 16.01 -19.65 8.82
N ALA A 207 15.23 -20.35 8.00
CA ALA A 207 15.38 -20.35 6.55
C ALA A 207 15.29 -18.93 5.95
N THR A 208 14.44 -18.05 6.52
CA THR A 208 14.32 -16.66 6.08
C THR A 208 15.64 -15.87 6.21
N ALA A 209 16.39 -16.08 7.29
CA ALA A 209 17.69 -15.43 7.50
C ALA A 209 18.82 -16.15 6.76
N MET A 210 18.81 -17.49 6.78
CA MET A 210 19.88 -18.34 6.22
C MET A 210 19.90 -18.36 4.68
N LEU A 211 18.74 -18.27 4.03
CA LEU A 211 18.63 -18.32 2.57
C LEU A 211 18.42 -16.94 1.92
N GLY A 212 18.48 -15.86 2.71
CA GLY A 212 18.47 -14.48 2.22
C GLY A 212 19.86 -13.93 1.85
N GLN A 213 19.93 -12.81 1.14
CA GLN A 213 21.17 -12.18 0.68
C GLN A 213 22.00 -11.53 1.79
N GLY A 214 21.35 -11.05 2.85
CA GLY A 214 22.03 -10.50 4.04
C GLY A 214 22.93 -11.54 4.72
N ILE A 215 23.82 -11.10 5.61
CA ILE A 215 24.66 -12.02 6.39
C ILE A 215 23.81 -12.63 7.51
N PRO A 216 23.63 -13.96 7.57
CA PRO A 216 22.88 -14.59 8.64
C PRO A 216 23.67 -14.49 9.96
N PHE A 217 22.96 -14.18 11.04
CA PHE A 217 23.44 -14.28 12.40
C PHE A 217 22.53 -15.25 13.17
N THR A 218 23.13 -16.21 13.88
CA THR A 218 22.41 -17.23 14.64
C THR A 218 22.91 -17.26 16.08
N HIS A 219 21.97 -17.36 17.01
CA HIS A 219 22.27 -17.53 18.42
C HIS A 219 22.69 -18.98 18.72
N ALA A 220 23.73 -19.17 19.55
CA ALA A 220 24.20 -20.50 19.93
C ALA A 220 23.08 -21.32 20.60
N GLY A 221 22.86 -22.55 20.11
CA GLY A 221 21.81 -23.46 20.57
C GLY A 221 20.49 -23.31 19.83
N VAL A 222 20.37 -22.38 18.86
CA VAL A 222 19.16 -22.30 18.01
C VAL A 222 18.98 -23.58 17.17
N GLU A 223 20.06 -24.28 16.86
CA GLU A 223 20.06 -25.59 16.23
C GLU A 223 19.62 -26.73 17.18
N LEU A 224 19.58 -26.47 18.50
CA LEU A 224 19.22 -27.42 19.56
C LEU A 224 17.89 -27.09 20.25
N LEU A 225 17.04 -26.26 19.62
CA LEU A 225 15.77 -25.82 20.22
C LEU A 225 15.98 -25.15 21.59
N ARG A 226 17.05 -24.34 21.72
CA ARG A 226 17.45 -23.73 23.00
C ARG A 226 16.30 -22.92 23.62
N SER A 227 16.00 -23.25 24.87
CA SER A 227 15.13 -22.50 25.76
C SER A 227 15.94 -21.80 26.85
N LYS A 228 15.45 -20.65 27.33
CA LYS A 228 15.85 -20.02 28.59
C LYS A 228 14.71 -20.06 29.60
N SER A 229 13.84 -21.06 29.48
CA SER A 229 12.62 -21.19 30.28
C SER A 229 11.71 -19.96 30.19
N MET A 230 11.62 -19.34 29.01
CA MET A 230 10.81 -18.14 28.71
C MET A 230 11.41 -16.79 29.13
N GLU A 231 12.60 -16.77 29.74
CA GLU A 231 13.29 -15.55 30.21
C GLU A 231 13.60 -14.61 29.03
N ARG A 232 13.21 -13.34 29.17
CA ARG A 232 13.50 -12.29 28.18
C ARG A 232 14.91 -11.72 28.33
N ASP A 233 15.40 -11.52 29.55
CA ASP A 233 16.68 -10.83 29.77
C ASP A 233 17.59 -11.63 30.70
N SER A 234 18.37 -12.54 30.12
CA SER A 234 19.15 -13.55 30.84
C SER A 234 20.61 -13.15 31.13
N TYR A 235 20.95 -11.86 31.18
CA TYR A 235 22.36 -11.42 31.26
C TYR A 235 23.07 -11.88 32.56
N ASP A 236 22.32 -12.08 33.65
CA ASP A 236 22.82 -12.45 34.99
C ASP A 236 21.88 -13.45 35.67
N SER A 237 21.38 -14.41 34.88
CA SER A 237 20.50 -15.49 35.37
C SER A 237 21.28 -16.77 35.70
N GLY A 238 22.63 -16.72 35.67
CA GLY A 238 23.52 -17.84 35.95
C GLY A 238 23.41 -19.00 34.94
N ASP A 239 24.00 -20.14 35.29
CA ASP A 239 23.92 -21.37 34.48
C ASP A 239 22.50 -21.97 34.48
N TRP A 240 21.70 -21.69 35.52
CA TRP A 240 20.32 -22.16 35.65
C TRP A 240 19.46 -21.14 36.42
N GLY A 241 18.24 -20.90 35.94
CA GLY A 241 17.28 -20.04 36.62
C GLY A 241 15.88 -20.13 36.04
N TRP A 242 14.88 -19.88 36.88
CA TRP A 242 13.54 -19.52 36.43
C TRP A 242 13.52 -18.09 35.91
N PRO A 243 12.53 -17.69 35.09
CA PRO A 243 12.45 -16.32 34.63
C PRO A 243 12.45 -15.34 35.78
N ARG A 244 13.30 -14.32 35.75
CA ARG A 244 13.50 -13.41 36.87
C ARG A 244 12.31 -12.49 37.03
N LYS A 245 11.79 -12.37 38.25
CA LYS A 245 10.58 -11.61 38.54
C LYS A 245 10.69 -10.12 38.17
N ASP A 246 11.87 -9.53 38.31
CA ASP A 246 12.11 -8.12 37.95
C ASP A 246 12.09 -7.87 36.43
N LYS A 247 12.22 -8.92 35.61
CA LYS A 247 12.20 -8.83 34.15
C LYS A 247 10.91 -9.38 33.53
N ASP A 248 10.41 -10.48 34.07
CA ASP A 248 9.33 -11.28 33.50
C ASP A 248 8.13 -11.48 34.44
N GLY A 249 8.12 -10.86 35.62
CA GLY A 249 7.01 -10.99 36.59
C GLY A 249 5.64 -10.65 36.00
N ASP A 250 5.58 -9.64 35.12
CA ASP A 250 4.35 -9.25 34.41
C ASP A 250 3.93 -10.26 33.33
N ASN A 251 4.86 -11.11 32.87
CA ASN A 251 4.63 -12.15 31.88
C ASN A 251 4.23 -13.49 32.53
N TYR A 252 4.41 -13.66 33.84
CA TYR A 252 4.11 -14.92 34.55
C TYR A 252 2.69 -15.46 34.27
N PRO A 253 1.61 -14.65 34.28
CA PRO A 253 0.28 -15.16 33.97
C PRO A 253 0.18 -15.76 32.56
N LEU A 254 0.85 -15.16 31.57
CA LEU A 254 0.90 -15.71 30.23
C LEU A 254 1.78 -16.94 30.17
N ILE A 255 2.95 -16.92 30.83
CA ILE A 255 3.86 -18.08 30.91
C ILE A 255 3.10 -19.29 31.45
N GLU A 256 2.41 -19.15 32.59
CA GLU A 256 1.61 -20.23 33.18
C GLU A 256 0.52 -20.74 32.23
N LYS A 257 -0.06 -19.86 31.41
CA LYS A 257 -1.08 -20.21 30.42
C LYS A 257 -0.52 -21.00 29.23
N VAL A 258 0.69 -20.69 28.77
CA VAL A 258 1.29 -21.33 27.58
C VAL A 258 2.19 -22.52 27.93
N LEU A 259 2.71 -22.58 29.16
CA LEU A 259 3.44 -23.74 29.65
C LEU A 259 2.55 -24.99 29.59
N GLY A 260 3.08 -26.05 29.00
CA GLY A 260 2.38 -27.33 28.84
C GLY A 260 1.44 -27.40 27.64
N LYS A 261 1.26 -26.33 26.85
CA LYS A 261 0.54 -26.40 25.56
C LYS A 261 1.30 -27.18 24.48
N HIS A 262 2.61 -27.29 24.64
CA HIS A 262 3.51 -27.99 23.72
C HIS A 262 4.33 -29.04 24.47
N VAL A 263 4.61 -30.13 23.77
CA VAL A 263 5.47 -31.21 24.29
C VAL A 263 6.90 -30.68 24.36
N LYS A 264 7.60 -31.00 25.46
CA LYS A 264 9.03 -30.69 25.59
C LYS A 264 9.81 -31.46 24.51
N PRO A 265 10.72 -30.81 23.76
CA PRO A 265 11.51 -31.49 22.74
C PRO A 265 12.30 -32.66 23.31
N SER A 266 12.29 -33.75 22.56
CA SER A 266 13.12 -34.93 22.78
C SER A 266 14.52 -34.75 22.16
N GLY A 267 15.43 -35.67 22.44
CA GLY A 267 16.73 -35.70 21.76
C GLY A 267 16.61 -35.94 20.25
N ALA A 268 15.56 -36.62 19.80
CA ALA A 268 15.28 -36.81 18.37
C ALA A 268 14.87 -35.49 17.71
N ASP A 269 14.01 -34.71 18.36
CA ASP A 269 13.59 -33.38 17.87
C ASP A 269 14.79 -32.43 17.73
N MET A 270 15.71 -32.45 18.71
CA MET A 270 16.95 -31.68 18.65
C MET A 270 17.85 -32.16 17.51
N ALA A 271 17.97 -33.47 17.29
CA ALA A 271 18.76 -34.02 16.18
C ALA A 271 18.17 -33.62 14.81
N THR A 272 16.84 -33.65 14.67
CA THR A 272 16.14 -33.16 13.47
C THR A 272 16.43 -31.67 13.24
N MET A 273 16.35 -30.84 14.27
CA MET A 273 16.67 -29.41 14.15
C MET A 273 18.13 -29.15 13.78
N VAL A 274 19.08 -29.95 14.32
CA VAL A 274 20.49 -29.90 13.88
C VAL A 274 20.62 -30.22 12.40
N GLY A 275 19.91 -31.26 11.92
CA GLY A 275 19.85 -31.61 10.50
C GLY A 275 19.35 -30.45 9.64
N PHE A 276 18.22 -29.83 10.01
CA PHE A 276 17.69 -28.66 9.31
C PHE A 276 18.69 -27.48 9.30
N TYR A 277 19.36 -27.22 10.42
CA TYR A 277 20.34 -26.14 10.51
C TYR A 277 21.54 -26.37 9.57
N GLN A 278 22.08 -27.59 9.58
CA GLN A 278 23.19 -27.99 8.70
C GLN A 278 22.79 -27.91 7.23
N GLU A 279 21.61 -28.44 6.88
CA GLU A 279 21.06 -28.38 5.54
C GLU A 279 20.91 -26.93 5.04
N LEU A 280 20.34 -26.03 5.86
CA LEU A 280 20.24 -24.60 5.50
C LEU A 280 21.61 -23.94 5.29
N ALA A 281 22.63 -24.31 6.08
CA ALA A 281 23.99 -23.81 5.91
C ALA A 281 24.65 -24.34 4.62
N GLU A 282 24.45 -25.62 4.30
CA GLU A 282 24.95 -26.26 3.08
C GLU A 282 24.28 -25.67 1.84
N LEU A 283 22.96 -25.48 1.86
CA LEU A 283 22.21 -24.81 0.79
C LEU A 283 22.73 -23.40 0.55
N ARG A 284 22.97 -22.61 1.60
CA ARG A 284 23.55 -21.26 1.46
C ARG A 284 24.93 -21.28 0.78
N GLN A 285 25.74 -22.32 1.05
CA GLN A 285 27.08 -22.44 0.50
C GLN A 285 27.10 -23.03 -0.91
N SER A 286 26.07 -23.77 -1.31
CA SER A 286 26.02 -24.52 -2.57
C SER A 286 26.13 -23.64 -3.82
N SER A 287 25.72 -22.37 -3.72
CA SER A 287 25.75 -21.42 -4.83
C SER A 287 26.21 -20.03 -4.40
N ARG A 288 26.82 -19.28 -5.32
CA ARG A 288 27.12 -17.85 -5.16
C ARG A 288 25.84 -17.00 -5.20
N LEU A 289 24.77 -17.48 -5.85
CA LEU A 289 23.51 -16.76 -6.03
C LEU A 289 22.79 -16.45 -4.71
N LEU A 290 23.04 -17.21 -3.63
CA LEU A 290 22.50 -16.92 -2.29
C LEU A 290 23.35 -15.92 -1.49
N ARG A 291 24.46 -15.43 -2.07
CA ARG A 291 25.46 -14.60 -1.39
C ARG A 291 26.05 -13.54 -2.32
N LEU A 292 25.22 -12.86 -3.12
CA LEU A 292 25.68 -11.95 -4.20
C LEU A 292 26.60 -10.83 -3.71
N GLY A 293 26.36 -10.32 -2.50
CA GLY A 293 27.26 -9.40 -1.78
C GLY A 293 27.18 -7.93 -2.20
N SER A 294 26.76 -7.64 -3.43
CA SER A 294 26.53 -6.29 -3.98
C SER A 294 25.04 -6.00 -4.10
N GLY A 295 24.61 -4.81 -3.67
CA GLY A 295 23.23 -4.37 -3.82
C GLY A 295 22.79 -4.28 -5.28
N ALA A 296 23.69 -3.89 -6.17
CA ALA A 296 23.42 -3.83 -7.61
C ALA A 296 23.17 -5.23 -8.21
N GLU A 297 23.96 -6.23 -7.79
CA GLU A 297 23.74 -7.62 -8.25
C GLU A 297 22.44 -8.19 -7.68
N VAL A 298 22.11 -7.87 -6.43
CA VAL A 298 20.82 -8.27 -5.83
C VAL A 298 19.66 -7.66 -6.61
N ILE A 299 19.66 -6.36 -6.87
CA ILE A 299 18.60 -5.68 -7.63
C ILE A 299 18.45 -6.26 -9.04
N LYS A 300 19.57 -6.64 -9.67
CA LYS A 300 19.58 -7.19 -11.02
C LYS A 300 19.02 -8.62 -11.11
N ARG A 301 19.17 -9.42 -10.05
CA ARG A 301 18.99 -10.88 -10.10
C ARG A 301 17.87 -11.41 -9.20
N VAL A 302 17.62 -10.76 -8.07
CA VAL A 302 16.67 -11.25 -7.07
C VAL A 302 15.28 -10.71 -7.38
N ASP A 303 14.29 -11.59 -7.32
CA ASP A 303 12.89 -11.23 -7.40
C ASP A 303 12.03 -12.08 -6.45
N PHE A 304 10.79 -11.66 -6.19
CA PHE A 304 9.81 -12.40 -5.43
C PHE A 304 8.55 -12.67 -6.25
N ARG A 305 8.07 -13.91 -6.14
CA ARG A 305 6.76 -14.35 -6.63
C ARG A 305 5.80 -14.44 -5.44
N ASN A 306 4.53 -14.73 -5.71
CA ASN A 306 3.49 -14.71 -4.67
C ASN A 306 3.46 -13.36 -3.91
N THR A 307 3.22 -12.27 -4.63
CA THR A 307 3.18 -10.89 -4.13
C THR A 307 1.85 -10.24 -4.48
N GLY A 308 1.57 -9.05 -3.94
CA GLY A 308 0.30 -8.35 -4.19
C GLY A 308 -0.87 -8.83 -3.33
N PRO A 309 -2.08 -8.27 -3.54
CA PRO A 309 -3.21 -8.49 -2.64
C PRO A 309 -3.76 -9.93 -2.69
N ASP A 310 -3.60 -10.59 -3.84
CA ASP A 310 -4.06 -11.96 -4.11
C ASP A 310 -3.02 -13.03 -3.72
N GLN A 311 -1.91 -12.64 -3.08
CA GLN A 311 -0.90 -13.60 -2.63
C GLN A 311 -1.47 -14.60 -1.62
N GLU A 312 -0.93 -15.81 -1.65
CA GLU A 312 -1.13 -16.82 -0.62
C GLU A 312 -0.36 -16.40 0.65
N PRO A 313 -1.03 -16.08 1.76
CA PRO A 313 -0.35 -15.69 2.99
C PRO A 313 0.54 -16.83 3.51
N GLY A 314 1.68 -16.49 4.13
CA GLY A 314 2.60 -17.49 4.68
C GLY A 314 3.50 -18.19 3.64
N LEU A 315 3.39 -17.88 2.35
CA LEU A 315 4.26 -18.41 1.31
C LEU A 315 5.22 -17.33 0.75
N ILE A 316 6.52 -17.56 0.88
CA ILE A 316 7.57 -16.74 0.23
C ILE A 316 8.21 -17.53 -0.90
N VAL A 317 8.36 -16.88 -2.06
CA VAL A 317 8.99 -17.48 -3.25
C VAL A 317 9.99 -16.47 -3.81
N MET A 318 11.28 -16.65 -3.49
CA MET A 318 12.37 -15.82 -4.00
C MET A 318 13.00 -16.50 -5.22
N THR A 319 13.17 -15.79 -6.33
CA THR A 319 13.96 -16.26 -7.47
C THR A 319 15.27 -15.49 -7.55
N VAL A 320 16.35 -16.17 -7.91
CA VAL A 320 17.65 -15.54 -8.20
C VAL A 320 18.11 -15.94 -9.59
N ASP A 321 18.28 -14.96 -10.45
CA ASP A 321 18.63 -15.14 -11.86
C ASP A 321 20.14 -15.29 -12.07
N ASP A 322 20.52 -16.28 -12.88
CA ASP A 322 21.85 -16.39 -13.48
C ASP A 322 21.79 -16.62 -15.00
N GLY A 323 20.68 -16.25 -15.63
CA GLY A 323 20.53 -16.31 -17.07
C GLY A 323 21.31 -15.22 -17.80
N ILE A 324 21.39 -15.34 -19.12
CA ILE A 324 22.12 -14.42 -20.01
C ILE A 324 21.76 -12.94 -19.82
N ASN A 325 20.51 -12.64 -19.43
CA ASN A 325 20.04 -11.27 -19.22
C ASN A 325 20.48 -10.70 -17.87
N ALA A 326 20.83 -11.56 -16.89
CA ALA A 326 21.44 -11.16 -15.63
C ALA A 326 22.93 -10.79 -15.78
N GLY A 327 23.54 -11.02 -16.94
CA GLY A 327 24.94 -10.69 -17.22
C GLY A 327 25.86 -11.90 -17.02
N ALA A 328 27.00 -11.70 -16.36
CA ALA A 328 27.99 -12.76 -16.17
C ALA A 328 27.37 -13.98 -15.47
N ASP A 329 27.71 -15.16 -15.97
CA ASP A 329 27.46 -16.46 -15.33
C ASP A 329 28.25 -16.52 -14.01
N LEU A 330 27.53 -16.53 -12.88
CA LEU A 330 28.10 -16.54 -11.53
C LEU A 330 28.19 -17.95 -10.93
N ASP A 331 27.43 -18.89 -11.46
CA ASP A 331 27.37 -20.29 -11.07
C ASP A 331 27.16 -21.20 -12.31
N PRO A 332 28.25 -21.72 -12.91
CA PRO A 332 28.18 -22.45 -14.18
C PRO A 332 27.44 -23.79 -14.10
N ALA A 333 26.95 -24.18 -12.91
CA ALA A 333 26.12 -25.37 -12.73
C ALA A 333 24.62 -25.06 -12.92
N ILE A 334 24.17 -23.81 -12.77
CA ILE A 334 22.75 -23.44 -12.72
C ILE A 334 22.48 -22.09 -13.40
N ASP A 335 21.41 -22.00 -14.19
CA ASP A 335 20.96 -20.74 -14.78
C ASP A 335 20.14 -19.88 -13.79
N GLY A 336 19.89 -20.39 -12.58
CA GLY A 336 19.15 -19.70 -11.54
C GLY A 336 18.60 -20.65 -10.47
N LEU A 337 18.04 -20.09 -9.42
CA LEU A 337 17.41 -20.85 -8.33
C LEU A 337 16.13 -20.19 -7.80
N VAL A 338 15.31 -20.99 -7.14
CA VAL A 338 14.10 -20.59 -6.42
C VAL A 338 14.22 -21.01 -4.96
N VAL A 339 14.14 -20.08 -4.02
CA VAL A 339 13.93 -20.36 -2.60
C VAL A 339 12.44 -20.25 -2.31
N MET A 340 11.82 -21.35 -1.90
CA MET A 340 10.41 -21.40 -1.52
C MET A 340 10.31 -21.72 -0.03
N ILE A 341 9.61 -20.88 0.73
CA ILE A 341 9.40 -21.06 2.18
C ILE A 341 7.90 -21.06 2.44
N ASN A 342 7.38 -22.21 2.89
CA ASN A 342 5.98 -22.39 3.26
C ASN A 342 5.85 -22.39 4.79
N ALA A 343 5.35 -21.28 5.34
CA ALA A 343 5.03 -21.09 6.75
C ALA A 343 3.54 -21.29 7.06
N THR A 344 2.86 -22.17 6.29
CA THR A 344 1.47 -22.56 6.53
C THR A 344 1.37 -23.99 7.04
N ASN A 345 0.22 -24.33 7.63
CA ASN A 345 -0.08 -25.69 8.10
C ASN A 345 -0.61 -26.63 7.00
N ALA A 346 -0.56 -26.20 5.73
CA ALA A 346 -0.97 -26.99 4.57
C ALA A 346 0.10 -26.99 3.46
N PRO A 347 0.13 -27.98 2.56
CA PRO A 347 0.95 -27.92 1.35
C PRO A 347 0.56 -26.73 0.48
N GLN A 348 1.55 -26.08 -0.12
CA GLN A 348 1.38 -24.95 -1.02
C GLN A 348 1.96 -25.27 -2.40
N SER A 349 1.35 -24.72 -3.44
CA SER A 349 1.81 -24.89 -4.82
C SER A 349 1.80 -23.57 -5.57
N ILE A 350 2.79 -23.38 -6.45
CA ILE A 350 2.91 -22.18 -7.26
C ILE A 350 3.45 -22.51 -8.66
N SER A 351 2.99 -21.75 -9.64
CA SER A 351 3.40 -21.85 -11.05
C SER A 351 3.30 -20.47 -11.70
N ASP A 352 3.32 -20.42 -13.03
CA ASP A 352 3.12 -19.21 -13.86
C ASP A 352 4.06 -18.04 -13.54
N PHE A 353 5.35 -18.33 -13.49
CA PHE A 353 6.38 -17.32 -13.31
C PHE A 353 6.51 -16.48 -14.58
N ARG A 354 6.50 -15.15 -14.44
CA ARG A 354 6.60 -14.20 -15.57
C ARG A 354 7.89 -13.39 -15.54
N ASP A 355 8.40 -13.02 -16.71
CA ASP A 355 9.60 -12.20 -16.87
C ASP A 355 9.29 -10.68 -16.96
N GLY A 356 10.30 -9.87 -17.25
CA GLY A 356 10.17 -8.41 -17.42
C GLY A 356 9.27 -7.96 -18.58
N ASN A 357 8.96 -8.86 -19.52
CA ASN A 357 8.08 -8.64 -20.67
C ASN A 357 6.73 -9.36 -20.51
N ASP A 358 6.41 -9.81 -19.30
CA ASP A 358 5.19 -10.56 -18.96
C ASP A 358 5.05 -11.90 -19.71
N GLN A 359 6.18 -12.46 -20.17
CA GLN A 359 6.22 -13.76 -20.82
C GLN A 359 6.40 -14.89 -19.78
N PRO A 360 5.77 -16.07 -19.99
CA PRO A 360 5.99 -17.23 -19.13
C PRO A 360 7.46 -17.67 -19.12
N ILE A 361 7.98 -17.90 -17.93
CA ILE A 361 9.28 -18.52 -17.67
C ILE A 361 9.10 -20.03 -17.63
N ASP A 362 9.95 -20.77 -18.34
CA ASP A 362 9.95 -22.24 -18.26
C ASP A 362 10.40 -22.73 -16.87
N LEU A 363 9.47 -23.34 -16.14
CA LEU A 363 9.70 -23.96 -14.84
C LEU A 363 9.85 -25.49 -14.91
N THR A 364 9.62 -26.09 -16.08
CA THR A 364 9.63 -27.56 -16.23
C THR A 364 11.01 -28.18 -16.05
N SER A 365 12.05 -27.38 -16.25
CA SER A 365 13.46 -27.72 -16.06
C SER A 365 13.95 -27.56 -14.62
N LEU A 366 13.14 -27.00 -13.71
CA LEU A 366 13.52 -26.88 -12.31
C LEU A 366 13.58 -28.26 -11.64
N GLN A 367 14.54 -28.43 -10.74
CA GLN A 367 14.68 -29.61 -9.90
C GLN A 367 14.98 -29.20 -8.46
N LEU A 368 14.64 -30.06 -7.50
CA LEU A 368 15.06 -29.86 -6.11
C LEU A 368 16.60 -29.84 -6.06
N SER A 369 17.18 -28.89 -5.32
CA SER A 369 18.62 -28.79 -5.16
C SER A 369 19.21 -30.09 -4.61
N PRO A 370 20.30 -30.62 -5.20
CA PRO A 370 20.96 -31.82 -4.70
C PRO A 370 21.62 -31.63 -3.33
N ALA A 371 21.68 -30.40 -2.80
CA ALA A 371 22.18 -30.10 -1.46
C ALA A 371 21.14 -30.36 -0.34
N HIS A 372 19.91 -30.75 -0.68
CA HIS A 372 18.91 -31.17 0.31
C HIS A 372 19.16 -32.59 0.86
N HIS A 373 18.78 -32.85 2.11
CA HIS A 373 19.13 -34.07 2.88
C HIS A 373 18.22 -35.30 2.66
N GLY A 374 17.44 -35.35 1.57
CA GLY A 374 16.56 -36.50 1.31
C GLY A 374 15.42 -36.65 2.33
N GLY A 375 15.23 -37.84 2.91
CA GLY A 375 14.04 -38.20 3.70
C GLY A 375 13.81 -37.40 4.99
N GLU A 376 14.85 -36.83 5.58
CA GLU A 376 14.79 -36.01 6.81
C GLU A 376 14.97 -34.51 6.52
N SER A 377 14.77 -34.11 5.26
CA SER A 377 14.98 -32.73 4.82
C SER A 377 13.95 -31.75 5.38
N ILE A 378 14.38 -30.49 5.53
CA ILE A 378 13.47 -29.36 5.75
C ILE A 378 12.52 -29.16 4.56
N ALA A 379 12.88 -29.60 3.34
CA ALA A 379 12.11 -29.53 2.10
C ALA A 379 11.05 -30.65 1.97
N ARG A 380 10.27 -30.86 3.03
CA ARG A 380 9.22 -31.88 3.06
C ARG A 380 8.24 -31.70 1.90
N ASP A 381 7.95 -32.80 1.21
CA ASP A 381 7.03 -32.89 0.06
C ASP A 381 7.36 -31.92 -1.09
N ALA A 382 8.62 -31.47 -1.18
CA ALA A 382 9.08 -30.61 -2.26
C ALA A 382 9.07 -31.37 -3.60
N ALA A 383 8.39 -30.83 -4.61
CA ALA A 383 8.29 -31.45 -5.92
C ALA A 383 8.16 -30.42 -7.04
N VAL A 384 8.58 -30.81 -8.26
CA VAL A 384 8.34 -30.06 -9.49
C VAL A 384 7.57 -30.95 -10.45
N ASN A 385 6.33 -30.57 -10.77
CA ASN A 385 5.43 -31.34 -11.63
C ASN A 385 4.87 -30.43 -12.74
N GLY A 386 5.33 -30.62 -13.99
CA GLY A 386 4.84 -29.85 -15.13
C GLY A 386 4.99 -28.33 -14.98
N GLY A 387 6.07 -27.88 -14.32
CA GLY A 387 6.31 -26.47 -14.02
C GLY A 387 5.55 -25.93 -12.81
N THR A 388 4.83 -26.77 -12.06
CA THR A 388 4.27 -26.42 -10.75
C THR A 388 5.23 -26.88 -9.66
N LEU A 389 5.63 -25.94 -8.80
CA LEU A 389 6.43 -26.21 -7.62
C LEU A 389 5.48 -26.45 -6.45
N THR A 390 5.64 -27.56 -5.74
CA THR A 390 4.87 -27.90 -4.54
C THR A 390 5.82 -28.02 -3.36
N LEU A 391 5.35 -27.61 -2.18
CA LEU A 391 6.10 -27.66 -0.93
C LEU A 391 5.14 -27.95 0.24
N GLY A 392 5.47 -28.92 1.10
CA GLY A 392 4.62 -29.35 2.21
C GLY A 392 4.44 -28.28 3.29
N ALA A 393 3.54 -28.50 4.24
CA ALA A 393 3.36 -27.60 5.38
C ALA A 393 4.67 -27.36 6.13
N TRP A 394 4.89 -26.17 6.69
CA TRP A 394 6.07 -25.82 7.51
C TRP A 394 7.39 -26.37 6.95
N SER A 395 7.77 -25.92 5.76
CA SER A 395 8.95 -26.41 5.06
C SER A 395 9.62 -25.33 4.22
N ALA A 396 10.88 -25.56 3.85
CA ALA A 396 11.67 -24.66 3.02
C ALA A 396 12.46 -25.47 1.99
N ALA A 397 12.49 -25.02 0.74
CA ALA A 397 13.17 -25.70 -0.35
C ALA A 397 13.92 -24.71 -1.24
N VAL A 398 15.05 -25.18 -1.78
CA VAL A 398 15.75 -24.54 -2.89
C VAL A 398 15.59 -25.43 -4.11
N PHE A 399 14.97 -24.90 -5.14
CA PHE A 399 14.94 -25.50 -6.47
C PHE A 399 16.01 -24.81 -7.33
N VAL A 400 16.64 -25.55 -8.22
CA VAL A 400 17.65 -25.03 -9.14
C VAL A 400 17.22 -25.29 -10.58
N LYS A 401 17.59 -24.38 -11.49
CA LYS A 401 17.45 -24.55 -12.94
C LYS A 401 18.83 -24.98 -13.47
N PRO A 402 19.08 -26.27 -13.75
CA PRO A 402 20.40 -26.73 -14.15
C PRO A 402 20.84 -26.10 -15.47
N GLN A 403 22.08 -25.65 -15.53
CA GLN A 403 22.68 -25.17 -16.78
C GLN A 403 23.20 -26.37 -17.59
N SER A 404 22.92 -26.36 -18.89
CA SER A 404 23.39 -27.41 -19.82
C SER A 404 24.15 -26.77 -20.99
N GLY A 405 25.47 -26.76 -20.89
CA GLY A 405 26.34 -26.11 -21.87
C GLY A 405 26.51 -24.62 -21.59
N ALA A 406 26.10 -23.78 -22.54
CA ALA A 406 26.17 -22.32 -22.38
C ALA A 406 25.09 -21.81 -21.43
N GLN A 407 25.33 -20.66 -20.80
CA GLN A 407 24.37 -19.94 -19.96
C GLN A 407 23.02 -19.79 -20.68
N GLY A 408 21.96 -20.20 -20.00
CA GLY A 408 20.59 -20.22 -20.49
C GLY A 408 19.81 -18.95 -20.16
N THR A 409 18.48 -19.02 -20.27
CA THR A 409 17.60 -17.86 -20.05
C THR A 409 17.40 -17.52 -18.56
N GLY A 410 17.69 -18.45 -17.66
CA GLY A 410 17.54 -18.29 -16.22
C GLY A 410 16.12 -18.01 -15.74
N LEU A 411 16.01 -17.16 -14.72
CA LEU A 411 14.79 -16.75 -14.02
C LEU A 411 14.72 -15.21 -13.94
N PRO A 412 14.57 -14.49 -15.06
CA PRO A 412 14.66 -13.04 -15.09
C PRO A 412 13.70 -12.33 -14.12
N VAL A 413 14.15 -11.18 -13.59
CA VAL A 413 13.32 -10.32 -12.75
C VAL A 413 12.05 -9.90 -13.51
N GLY A 414 10.91 -10.12 -12.87
CA GLY A 414 9.59 -9.83 -13.41
C GLY A 414 9.27 -8.35 -13.43
N LYS A 415 8.36 -7.98 -14.32
CA LYS A 415 7.88 -6.60 -14.46
C LYS A 415 7.25 -6.09 -13.15
N LYS A 416 7.64 -4.88 -12.72
CA LYS A 416 7.04 -4.18 -11.58
C LYS A 416 5.89 -3.29 -12.05
N THR A 417 4.71 -3.88 -12.21
CA THR A 417 3.50 -3.16 -12.61
C THR A 417 2.79 -2.60 -11.37
N ASP A 418 2.42 -1.33 -11.43
CA ASP A 418 1.53 -0.71 -10.45
C ASP A 418 0.10 -1.24 -10.61
N LEU A 419 -0.31 -2.18 -9.74
CA LEU A 419 -1.64 -2.79 -9.82
C LEU A 419 -2.77 -1.81 -9.49
N SER A 420 -2.51 -0.65 -8.88
CA SER A 420 -3.53 0.39 -8.70
C SER A 420 -3.98 1.00 -10.03
N THR A 421 -3.18 0.85 -11.08
CA THR A 421 -3.47 1.35 -12.43
C THR A 421 -4.13 0.30 -13.32
N VAL A 422 -4.30 -0.92 -12.82
CA VAL A 422 -4.85 -2.06 -13.55
C VAL A 422 -6.23 -2.42 -12.98
N PRO A 423 -7.26 -2.63 -13.82
CA PRO A 423 -8.57 -3.06 -13.35
C PRO A 423 -8.47 -4.38 -12.55
N PRO A 424 -8.94 -4.43 -11.29
CA PRO A 424 -8.86 -5.62 -10.43
C PRO A 424 -9.47 -6.89 -11.02
N PHE A 425 -10.47 -6.74 -11.89
CA PHE A 425 -11.19 -7.84 -12.54
C PHE A 425 -10.82 -8.02 -14.02
N GLY A 426 -9.68 -7.47 -14.44
CA GLY A 426 -9.22 -7.52 -15.84
C GLY A 426 -10.25 -6.94 -16.79
N ASP A 427 -10.57 -7.67 -17.85
CA ASP A 427 -11.55 -7.27 -18.87
C ASP A 427 -13.01 -7.48 -18.44
N THR A 428 -13.26 -7.97 -17.21
CA THR A 428 -14.62 -8.22 -16.72
C THR A 428 -15.31 -6.89 -16.43
N ALA A 429 -16.40 -6.61 -17.14
CA ALA A 429 -17.22 -5.43 -16.91
C ALA A 429 -17.94 -5.51 -15.55
N VAL A 430 -17.83 -4.42 -14.77
CA VAL A 430 -18.43 -4.27 -13.44
C VAL A 430 -19.69 -3.41 -13.53
N TYR A 431 -20.80 -3.84 -12.93
CA TYR A 431 -22.07 -3.12 -12.98
C TYR A 431 -22.64 -2.83 -11.58
N LEU A 432 -23.24 -1.66 -11.41
CA LEU A 432 -24.12 -1.33 -10.29
C LEU A 432 -25.56 -1.77 -10.60
N LYS A 433 -25.91 -3.00 -10.22
CA LYS A 433 -27.22 -3.57 -10.51
C LYS A 433 -28.25 -3.24 -9.43
N GLY A 434 -29.51 -3.19 -9.81
CA GLY A 434 -30.67 -2.95 -8.95
C GLY A 434 -31.01 -1.48 -8.73
N PHE A 435 -30.06 -0.56 -8.97
CA PHE A 435 -30.26 0.87 -8.79
C PHE A 435 -31.46 1.35 -9.60
N LEU A 436 -32.43 1.97 -8.93
CA LEU A 436 -33.74 2.38 -9.48
C LEU A 436 -34.51 1.23 -10.16
N ASN A 437 -34.41 0.02 -9.59
CA ASN A 437 -35.01 -1.23 -10.07
C ASN A 437 -34.46 -1.76 -11.41
N GLU A 438 -33.29 -1.29 -11.85
CA GLU A 438 -32.62 -1.77 -13.06
C GLU A 438 -31.59 -2.88 -12.73
N TRP A 439 -31.96 -4.14 -12.97
CA TRP A 439 -31.13 -5.32 -12.67
C TRP A 439 -30.29 -5.83 -13.87
N GLY A 440 -30.46 -5.22 -15.04
CA GLY A 440 -29.73 -5.53 -16.27
C GLY A 440 -28.28 -5.01 -16.29
N ASN A 441 -27.70 -4.93 -17.48
CA ASN A 441 -26.30 -4.51 -17.71
C ASN A 441 -26.22 -3.03 -18.12
N THR A 442 -27.04 -2.18 -17.51
CA THR A 442 -27.21 -0.78 -17.92
C THR A 442 -26.21 0.15 -17.20
N ASN A 443 -26.06 -0.01 -15.89
CA ASN A 443 -25.24 0.87 -15.05
C ASN A 443 -23.81 0.34 -14.91
N GLN A 444 -23.07 0.29 -16.02
CA GLN A 444 -21.67 -0.12 -16.01
C GLN A 444 -20.82 0.91 -15.25
N MET A 445 -19.95 0.43 -14.36
CA MET A 445 -18.99 1.24 -13.65
C MET A 445 -17.67 1.31 -14.43
N THR A 446 -17.04 2.48 -14.44
CA THR A 446 -15.76 2.72 -15.12
C THR A 446 -14.61 2.61 -14.13
N PHE A 447 -13.61 1.78 -14.44
CA PHE A 447 -12.37 1.74 -13.66
C PHE A 447 -11.63 3.07 -13.79
N THR A 448 -11.10 3.58 -12.67
CA THR A 448 -10.32 4.82 -12.64
C THR A 448 -8.86 4.53 -12.23
N SER A 449 -8.61 4.39 -10.93
CA SER A 449 -7.31 4.02 -10.35
C SER A 449 -7.52 3.53 -8.92
N ASN A 450 -6.46 3.09 -8.22
CA ASN A 450 -6.51 2.66 -6.83
C ASN A 450 -7.59 1.60 -6.56
N PHE A 451 -7.72 0.66 -7.50
CA PHE A 451 -8.70 -0.42 -7.43
C PHE A 451 -10.17 0.07 -7.43
N MET A 452 -10.43 1.31 -7.87
CA MET A 452 -11.75 1.95 -7.84
C MET A 452 -12.48 1.89 -9.18
N TYR A 453 -13.77 1.54 -9.12
CA TYR A 453 -14.74 1.68 -10.19
C TYR A 453 -15.76 2.74 -9.80
N GLU A 454 -16.12 3.62 -10.74
CA GLU A 454 -17.04 4.72 -10.51
C GLU A 454 -18.26 4.66 -11.44
N PHE A 455 -19.42 5.03 -10.91
CA PHE A 455 -20.63 5.26 -11.70
C PHE A 455 -21.35 6.49 -11.15
N THR A 456 -21.69 7.43 -12.02
CA THR A 456 -22.39 8.67 -11.64
C THR A 456 -23.69 8.79 -12.43
N THR A 457 -24.76 9.20 -11.77
CA THR A 457 -26.08 9.34 -12.39
C THR A 457 -26.92 10.40 -11.69
N GLU A 458 -27.86 10.98 -12.43
CA GLU A 458 -28.81 11.96 -11.91
C GLU A 458 -30.11 11.28 -11.45
N VAL A 459 -30.59 11.68 -10.27
CA VAL A 459 -31.85 11.23 -9.70
C VAL A 459 -32.83 12.41 -9.70
N SER A 460 -33.93 12.28 -10.43
CA SER A 460 -35.01 13.25 -10.48
C SER A 460 -35.98 13.08 -9.30
N SER A 461 -36.77 14.12 -9.00
CA SER A 461 -37.67 14.14 -7.84
C SER A 461 -38.76 13.04 -7.86
N ASP A 462 -39.14 12.56 -9.04
CA ASP A 462 -40.10 11.47 -9.23
C ASP A 462 -39.49 10.07 -8.92
N LYS A 463 -38.17 9.99 -8.76
CA LYS A 463 -37.42 8.75 -8.51
C LYS A 463 -36.89 8.64 -7.08
N LEU A 464 -37.31 9.52 -6.19
CA LEU A 464 -36.93 9.48 -4.77
C LEU A 464 -37.59 8.30 -4.04
N GLY A 465 -36.94 7.83 -2.98
CA GLY A 465 -37.39 6.69 -2.19
C GLY A 465 -36.30 5.66 -1.98
N THR A 466 -36.69 4.44 -1.62
CA THR A 466 -35.76 3.34 -1.36
C THR A 466 -35.45 2.58 -2.64
N THR A 467 -34.18 2.31 -2.90
CA THR A 467 -33.72 1.40 -3.95
C THR A 467 -32.79 0.33 -3.37
N ASN A 468 -32.47 -0.67 -4.17
CA ASN A 468 -31.59 -1.77 -3.78
C ASN A 468 -30.44 -1.86 -4.78
N VAL A 469 -29.23 -2.12 -4.31
CA VAL A 469 -28.07 -2.24 -5.19
C VAL A 469 -27.26 -3.51 -4.91
N LYS A 470 -26.57 -3.99 -5.94
CA LYS A 470 -25.49 -4.99 -5.89
C LYS A 470 -24.39 -4.62 -6.88
N ILE A 471 -23.20 -5.16 -6.68
CA ILE A 471 -22.11 -5.08 -7.65
C ILE A 471 -21.96 -6.45 -8.30
N ALA A 472 -22.13 -6.55 -9.61
CA ALA A 472 -22.00 -7.82 -10.30
C ALA A 472 -21.49 -7.66 -11.74
N ASP A 473 -20.99 -8.76 -12.31
CA ASP A 473 -20.70 -8.83 -13.74
C ASP A 473 -21.98 -9.14 -14.53
N ALA A 474 -21.85 -9.21 -15.86
CA ALA A 474 -22.96 -9.46 -16.76
C ALA A 474 -23.63 -10.83 -16.51
N SER A 475 -22.86 -11.82 -16.03
CA SER A 475 -23.33 -13.20 -15.81
C SER A 475 -23.79 -13.50 -14.38
N TRP A 476 -23.70 -12.53 -13.46
CA TRP A 476 -23.90 -12.74 -12.02
C TRP A 476 -22.98 -13.82 -11.41
N GLY A 477 -21.85 -14.09 -12.07
CA GLY A 477 -20.96 -15.20 -11.81
C GLY A 477 -19.71 -14.76 -11.05
N PRO A 478 -18.53 -14.67 -11.69
CA PRO A 478 -17.25 -14.38 -11.02
C PRO A 478 -17.26 -13.14 -10.12
N LEU A 479 -18.12 -12.17 -10.44
CA LEU A 479 -18.35 -10.96 -9.67
C LEU A 479 -19.82 -10.92 -9.22
N ASN A 480 -20.06 -11.11 -7.92
CA ASN A 480 -21.40 -10.98 -7.34
C ASN A 480 -21.24 -10.59 -5.87
N TYR A 481 -21.40 -9.30 -5.58
CA TYR A 481 -21.25 -8.72 -4.26
C TYR A 481 -22.54 -8.06 -3.79
N GLY A 482 -22.88 -8.33 -2.53
CA GLY A 482 -24.07 -7.81 -1.88
C GLY A 482 -23.82 -7.51 -0.40
N SER A 483 -24.90 -7.36 0.36
CA SER A 483 -24.83 -7.13 1.80
C SER A 483 -24.24 -8.34 2.52
N CYS A 484 -23.46 -8.09 3.58
CA CYS A 484 -22.94 -9.14 4.43
C CYS A 484 -23.98 -9.62 5.43
N ASN A 485 -24.88 -8.73 5.89
CA ASN A 485 -25.95 -9.03 6.82
C ASN A 485 -27.31 -8.59 6.26
N ALA A 486 -28.37 -9.23 6.75
CA ALA A 486 -29.73 -8.80 6.44
C ALA A 486 -29.98 -7.39 6.99
N GLY A 487 -30.40 -6.47 6.12
CA GLY A 487 -30.73 -5.09 6.49
C GLY A 487 -29.58 -4.10 6.37
N ASP A 488 -28.39 -4.51 5.91
CA ASP A 488 -27.33 -3.56 5.60
C ASP A 488 -27.83 -2.51 4.59
N LYS A 489 -27.52 -1.25 4.86
CA LYS A 489 -27.86 -0.11 4.00
C LYS A 489 -26.60 0.64 3.59
N LEU A 490 -26.57 1.08 2.34
CA LEU A 490 -25.62 2.05 1.85
C LEU A 490 -26.08 3.45 2.29
N VAL A 491 -25.26 4.12 3.10
CA VAL A 491 -25.53 5.47 3.62
C VAL A 491 -24.64 6.47 2.91
N VAL A 492 -25.22 7.58 2.45
CA VAL A 492 -24.48 8.64 1.75
C VAL A 492 -23.31 9.13 2.62
N GLY A 493 -22.12 9.15 2.03
CA GLY A 493 -20.88 9.57 2.69
C GLY A 493 -20.21 8.50 3.56
N THR A 494 -20.80 7.30 3.69
CA THR A 494 -20.24 6.19 4.49
C THR A 494 -19.99 4.96 3.62
N PRO A 495 -18.75 4.47 3.51
CA PRO A 495 -18.46 3.21 2.83
C PRO A 495 -19.09 2.00 3.53
N LEU A 496 -19.59 1.04 2.75
CA LEU A 496 -20.11 -0.24 3.21
C LEU A 496 -19.24 -1.38 2.69
N THR A 497 -18.80 -2.28 3.57
CA THR A 497 -18.09 -3.51 3.17
C THR A 497 -19.07 -4.51 2.57
N LEU A 498 -18.71 -5.10 1.43
CA LEU A 498 -19.52 -6.08 0.72
C LEU A 498 -18.99 -7.50 0.92
N CYS A 499 -19.89 -8.47 0.77
CA CYS A 499 -19.57 -9.89 0.79
C CYS A 499 -19.76 -10.50 -0.60
N LYS A 500 -18.96 -11.52 -0.92
CA LYS A 500 -19.00 -12.24 -2.21
C LYS A 500 -20.01 -13.40 -2.16
N GLY A 501 -20.73 -13.63 -3.25
CA GLY A 501 -21.55 -14.83 -3.46
C GLY A 501 -23.00 -14.55 -3.89
N GLY A 502 -23.64 -15.54 -4.51
CA GLY A 502 -25.02 -15.44 -5.02
C GLY A 502 -26.09 -15.25 -3.93
N ASP A 503 -25.85 -15.81 -2.73
CA ASP A 503 -26.78 -15.76 -1.60
C ASP A 503 -26.69 -14.44 -0.79
N THR A 504 -25.81 -13.52 -1.21
CA THR A 504 -25.68 -12.21 -0.56
C THR A 504 -26.92 -11.36 -0.80
N GLY A 505 -27.38 -10.69 0.25
CA GLY A 505 -28.57 -9.84 0.19
C GLY A 505 -28.38 -8.62 -0.70
N ASN A 506 -29.50 -7.98 -1.03
CA ASN A 506 -29.50 -6.69 -1.70
C ASN A 506 -29.16 -5.58 -0.70
N ILE A 507 -28.42 -4.57 -1.15
CA ILE A 507 -28.00 -3.44 -0.31
C ILE A 507 -29.04 -2.33 -0.46
N GLY A 508 -29.74 -1.99 0.63
CA GLY A 508 -30.71 -0.90 0.59
C GLY A 508 -30.04 0.48 0.49
N LEU A 509 -30.61 1.41 -0.27
CA LEU A 509 -30.18 2.81 -0.36
C LEU A 509 -31.40 3.72 -0.35
N ASP A 510 -31.39 4.74 0.51
CA ASP A 510 -32.45 5.74 0.58
C ASP A 510 -32.04 7.00 -0.22
N LEU A 511 -32.79 7.31 -1.28
CA LEU A 511 -32.60 8.49 -2.13
C LEU A 511 -33.47 9.64 -1.62
N ALA A 512 -32.91 10.42 -0.69
CA ALA A 512 -33.65 11.48 0.01
C ALA A 512 -33.80 12.78 -0.78
N LYS A 513 -32.90 13.05 -1.74
CA LYS A 513 -32.86 14.30 -2.51
C LYS A 513 -32.63 14.02 -4.00
N ALA A 514 -33.20 14.87 -4.86
CA ALA A 514 -32.89 14.89 -6.28
C ALA A 514 -31.52 15.53 -6.52
N GLY A 515 -30.78 15.06 -7.53
CA GLY A 515 -29.42 15.51 -7.85
C GLY A 515 -28.49 14.36 -8.25
N SER A 516 -27.19 14.64 -8.22
CA SER A 516 -26.16 13.73 -8.71
C SER A 516 -25.73 12.76 -7.64
N TYR A 517 -25.78 11.47 -7.93
CA TYR A 517 -25.26 10.40 -7.06
C TYR A 517 -24.06 9.73 -7.73
N LYS A 518 -22.93 9.72 -7.02
CA LYS A 518 -21.69 9.06 -7.45
C LYS A 518 -21.41 7.86 -6.55
N PHE A 519 -21.38 6.68 -7.17
CA PHE A 519 -21.02 5.41 -6.56
C PHE A 519 -19.55 5.10 -6.80
N VAL A 520 -18.84 4.69 -5.76
CA VAL A 520 -17.44 4.26 -5.83
C VAL A 520 -17.31 2.87 -5.22
N PHE A 521 -16.96 1.90 -6.04
CA PHE A 521 -16.68 0.53 -5.66
C PHE A 521 -15.16 0.31 -5.62
N THR A 522 -14.61 -0.01 -4.44
CA THR A 522 -13.17 -0.23 -4.24
C THR A 522 -12.89 -1.70 -4.02
N ALA A 523 -12.13 -2.31 -4.92
CA ALA A 523 -11.84 -3.74 -4.96
C ALA A 523 -10.37 -4.09 -4.70
N MET A 524 -9.71 -3.34 -3.81
CA MET A 524 -8.34 -3.62 -3.37
C MET A 524 -8.23 -4.99 -2.69
N ASN A 525 -9.22 -5.34 -1.86
CA ASN A 525 -9.41 -6.67 -1.32
C ASN A 525 -10.66 -7.29 -1.97
N LYS A 526 -10.46 -8.27 -2.86
CA LYS A 526 -11.56 -8.93 -3.61
C LYS A 526 -12.45 -9.78 -2.72
N ASP A 527 -12.01 -10.18 -1.54
CA ASP A 527 -12.82 -10.96 -0.59
C ASP A 527 -13.73 -10.06 0.26
N LYS A 528 -13.29 -8.80 0.49
CA LYS A 528 -14.02 -7.79 1.28
C LYS A 528 -13.93 -6.40 0.65
N PRO A 529 -14.49 -6.19 -0.56
CA PRO A 529 -14.45 -4.89 -1.21
C PRO A 529 -15.43 -3.91 -0.53
N THR A 530 -15.35 -2.63 -0.86
CA THR A 530 -16.26 -1.61 -0.31
C THR A 530 -17.03 -0.87 -1.40
N LEU A 531 -18.26 -0.45 -1.09
CA LEU A 531 -19.07 0.44 -1.92
C LEU A 531 -19.41 1.69 -1.12
N SER A 532 -19.25 2.86 -1.72
CA SER A 532 -19.69 4.13 -1.15
C SER A 532 -20.55 4.89 -2.15
N VAL A 533 -21.39 5.78 -1.65
CA VAL A 533 -22.17 6.71 -2.47
C VAL A 533 -22.01 8.13 -1.91
N SER A 534 -21.82 9.09 -2.81
CA SER A 534 -21.80 10.52 -2.50
C SER A 534 -22.91 11.22 -3.29
N PHE A 535 -23.39 12.34 -2.76
CA PHE A 535 -24.49 13.11 -3.33
C PHE A 535 -24.04 14.56 -3.53
N THR A 536 -24.40 15.13 -4.69
CA THR A 536 -24.22 16.55 -5.00
C THR A 536 -25.57 17.14 -5.42
N GLU A 537 -25.96 18.27 -4.84
CA GLU A 537 -27.20 18.95 -5.24
C GLU A 537 -27.15 19.39 -6.72
N PRO A 538 -28.29 19.38 -7.44
CA PRO A 538 -28.33 19.80 -8.83
C PRO A 538 -27.94 21.27 -8.94
N VAL A 539 -27.12 21.61 -9.93
CA VAL A 539 -26.66 22.98 -10.15
C VAL A 539 -27.85 23.81 -10.67
N GLN A 540 -28.44 24.68 -9.82
CA GLN A 540 -29.31 25.76 -10.29
C GLN A 540 -28.45 26.81 -11.01
N SER A 541 -28.75 27.10 -12.29
CA SER A 541 -27.99 28.07 -13.10
C SER A 541 -28.14 29.53 -12.65
N CYS A 542 -29.19 29.87 -11.88
CA CYS A 542 -29.50 31.23 -11.47
C CYS A 542 -30.11 31.31 -10.05
N LYS A 543 -29.70 32.31 -9.26
CA LYS A 543 -30.40 32.78 -8.06
C LYS A 543 -31.02 34.16 -8.32
N VAL A 544 -32.33 34.30 -8.14
CA VAL A 544 -32.98 35.63 -8.10
C VAL A 544 -32.60 36.29 -6.77
N LEU A 545 -31.89 37.41 -6.85
CA LEU A 545 -31.36 38.11 -5.69
C LEU A 545 -32.44 38.99 -5.04
N ASP A 546 -32.40 39.12 -3.72
CA ASP A 546 -33.27 40.04 -2.98
C ASP A 546 -32.98 41.50 -3.38
N THR A 547 -34.03 42.31 -3.52
CA THR A 547 -33.86 43.75 -3.77
C THR A 547 -33.39 44.42 -2.49
N VAL A 548 -32.38 45.28 -2.60
CA VAL A 548 -31.85 46.08 -1.49
C VAL A 548 -32.18 47.55 -1.69
N ALA A 549 -32.24 48.32 -0.59
CA ALA A 549 -32.50 49.75 -0.66
C ALA A 549 -31.32 50.52 -1.30
N GLY A 550 -31.63 51.54 -2.09
CA GLY A 550 -30.66 52.42 -2.76
C GLY A 550 -30.60 52.22 -4.28
N ASN A 551 -29.90 53.13 -4.95
CA ASN A 551 -29.59 53.05 -6.38
C ASN A 551 -28.32 53.88 -6.68
N PRO A 552 -27.12 53.27 -6.63
CA PRO A 552 -25.86 54.00 -6.82
C PRO A 552 -25.71 54.71 -8.17
N LEU A 553 -26.40 54.25 -9.22
CA LEU A 553 -26.41 54.92 -10.54
C LEU A 553 -27.16 56.25 -10.54
N GLY A 554 -28.10 56.47 -9.61
CA GLY A 554 -28.94 57.66 -9.58
C GLY A 554 -30.02 57.73 -10.66
N TYR A 555 -30.17 56.68 -11.48
CA TYR A 555 -31.22 56.51 -12.49
C TYR A 555 -31.61 55.03 -12.61
N ASN A 556 -32.79 54.73 -13.14
CA ASN A 556 -33.24 53.35 -13.28
C ASN A 556 -32.72 52.73 -14.59
N LEU A 557 -32.62 51.41 -14.60
CA LEU A 557 -32.29 50.63 -15.79
C LEU A 557 -33.43 49.70 -16.14
N PHE A 558 -33.64 49.50 -17.43
CA PHE A 558 -34.67 48.63 -17.97
C PHE A 558 -34.08 47.77 -19.07
N VAL A 559 -34.57 46.54 -19.19
CA VAL A 559 -34.41 45.75 -20.42
C VAL A 559 -35.46 46.27 -21.40
N LYS A 560 -35.03 47.04 -22.40
CA LYS A 560 -35.89 47.68 -23.41
C LYS A 560 -35.67 47.02 -24.76
N GLY A 561 -36.74 46.59 -25.40
CA GLY A 561 -36.65 45.87 -26.66
C GLY A 561 -38.02 45.57 -27.24
N GLU A 562 -38.09 44.69 -28.23
CA GLU A 562 -39.37 44.21 -28.76
C GLU A 562 -40.25 43.62 -27.64
N LEU A 563 -39.62 42.91 -26.69
CA LEU A 563 -40.26 42.40 -25.47
C LEU A 563 -40.99 43.47 -24.63
N SER A 564 -40.54 44.73 -24.69
CA SER A 564 -41.12 45.86 -23.94
C SER A 564 -41.81 46.92 -24.82
N GLY A 565 -41.91 46.68 -26.14
CA GLY A 565 -42.32 47.70 -27.11
C GLY A 565 -41.39 48.92 -27.14
N TRP A 566 -40.10 48.72 -26.86
CA TRP A 566 -39.06 49.77 -26.79
C TRP A 566 -39.32 50.85 -25.72
N ALA A 567 -40.28 50.64 -24.81
CA ALA A 567 -40.62 51.55 -23.72
C ALA A 567 -40.04 51.08 -22.38
N ALA A 568 -39.93 52.00 -21.41
CA ALA A 568 -39.66 51.66 -20.01
C ALA A 568 -40.92 51.05 -19.38
N GLN A 569 -40.88 49.75 -19.10
CA GLN A 569 -42.00 48.99 -18.52
C GLN A 569 -41.58 48.45 -17.14
N PRO A 570 -42.42 48.58 -16.09
CA PRO A 570 -42.08 48.12 -14.74
C PRO A 570 -41.67 46.64 -14.66
N GLN A 571 -42.28 45.79 -15.48
CA GLN A 571 -41.99 44.34 -15.53
C GLN A 571 -40.56 44.00 -16.00
N TYR A 572 -39.86 44.94 -16.64
CA TYR A 572 -38.50 44.75 -17.15
C TYR A 572 -37.49 45.70 -16.48
N GLN A 573 -37.88 46.32 -15.37
CA GLN A 573 -37.01 47.21 -14.60
C GLN A 573 -35.98 46.38 -13.82
N LEU A 574 -34.70 46.70 -13.98
CA LEU A 574 -33.65 46.06 -13.20
C LEU A 574 -33.57 46.71 -11.81
N SER A 575 -33.82 45.91 -10.79
CA SER A 575 -33.76 46.33 -9.39
C SER A 575 -32.34 46.20 -8.84
N TYR A 576 -31.91 47.16 -8.02
CA TYR A 576 -30.60 47.13 -7.37
C TYR A 576 -30.51 45.98 -6.35
N LYS A 577 -29.43 45.20 -6.42
CA LYS A 577 -29.20 43.97 -5.63
C LYS A 577 -27.99 44.04 -4.69
N GLY A 578 -27.24 45.14 -4.69
CA GLY A 578 -26.05 45.34 -3.88
C GLY A 578 -24.80 45.62 -4.70
N MET A 579 -23.64 45.68 -4.05
CA MET A 579 -22.33 45.90 -4.68
C MET A 579 -21.56 44.58 -4.81
N ASP A 580 -20.87 44.40 -5.93
CA ASP A 580 -19.81 43.41 -6.13
C ASP A 580 -18.49 44.15 -6.36
N GLY A 581 -17.71 44.31 -5.29
CA GLY A 581 -16.59 45.25 -5.28
C GLY A 581 -17.06 46.67 -5.61
N ASP A 582 -16.56 47.21 -6.72
CA ASP A 582 -16.89 48.56 -7.20
C ASP A 582 -18.06 48.59 -8.21
N LEU A 583 -18.65 47.45 -8.54
CA LEU A 583 -19.75 47.37 -9.51
C LEU A 583 -21.09 47.20 -8.79
N ALA A 584 -22.07 48.03 -9.13
CA ALA A 584 -23.45 47.91 -8.66
C ALA A 584 -24.19 46.83 -9.47
N ILE A 585 -24.81 45.89 -8.77
CA ILE A 585 -25.56 44.78 -9.36
C ILE A 585 -27.03 45.20 -9.54
N TYR A 586 -27.57 45.01 -10.74
CA TYR A 586 -28.99 45.18 -11.05
C TYR A 586 -29.52 43.93 -11.73
N GLN A 587 -30.75 43.53 -11.40
CA GLN A 587 -31.35 42.32 -11.93
C GLN A 587 -32.85 42.49 -12.18
N ALA A 588 -33.32 42.00 -13.32
CA ALA A 588 -34.74 41.79 -13.61
C ALA A 588 -34.97 40.30 -13.90
N ALA A 589 -36.06 39.74 -13.39
CA ALA A 589 -36.47 38.38 -13.69
C ALA A 589 -37.91 38.37 -14.22
N PHE A 590 -38.15 37.70 -15.34
CA PHE A 590 -39.43 37.71 -16.03
C PHE A 590 -39.63 36.43 -16.86
N ASN A 591 -40.89 36.04 -17.05
CA ASN A 591 -41.22 34.93 -17.95
C ASN A 591 -41.13 35.40 -19.41
N TYR A 592 -40.46 34.63 -20.26
CA TYR A 592 -40.34 34.96 -21.68
C TYR A 592 -40.26 33.70 -22.56
N THR A 593 -40.62 33.87 -23.83
CA THR A 593 -40.46 32.87 -24.89
C THR A 593 -40.34 33.59 -26.24
N GLY A 594 -39.47 33.10 -27.12
CA GLY A 594 -39.29 33.61 -28.48
C GLY A 594 -37.98 34.38 -28.70
N SER A 595 -37.87 34.99 -29.88
CA SER A 595 -36.74 35.85 -30.26
C SER A 595 -37.07 37.31 -29.94
N THR A 596 -36.09 38.05 -29.45
CA THR A 596 -36.23 39.50 -29.21
C THR A 596 -34.93 40.23 -29.47
N GLU A 597 -35.07 41.43 -30.04
CA GLU A 597 -34.04 42.46 -29.95
C GLU A 597 -34.23 43.30 -28.68
N PHE A 598 -33.14 43.63 -27.98
CA PHE A 598 -33.16 44.40 -26.74
C PHE A 598 -31.85 45.18 -26.47
N LYS A 599 -31.95 46.12 -25.53
CA LYS A 599 -30.88 46.93 -24.94
C LYS A 599 -31.13 47.10 -23.46
N VAL A 600 -30.09 47.40 -22.68
CA VAL A 600 -30.24 47.85 -21.30
C VAL A 600 -30.10 49.35 -21.28
N ALA A 601 -31.15 50.08 -20.90
CA ALA A 601 -31.12 51.53 -20.92
C ALA A 601 -32.01 52.16 -19.85
N ASN A 602 -31.76 53.43 -19.56
CA ASN A 602 -32.62 54.23 -18.69
C ASN A 602 -33.88 54.74 -19.43
N GLU A 603 -34.74 55.45 -18.71
CA GLU A 603 -36.05 55.89 -19.21
C GLU A 603 -35.93 56.72 -20.50
N ASP A 604 -35.05 57.73 -20.50
CA ASP A 604 -34.90 58.73 -21.56
C ASP A 604 -33.85 58.39 -22.62
N TRP A 605 -33.28 57.18 -22.57
CA TRP A 605 -32.21 56.70 -23.47
C TRP A 605 -30.88 57.44 -23.37
N SER A 606 -30.69 58.36 -22.41
CA SER A 606 -29.40 59.04 -22.23
C SER A 606 -28.29 58.12 -21.72
N LYS A 607 -28.65 56.93 -21.21
CA LYS A 607 -27.74 55.86 -20.77
C LYS A 607 -28.18 54.55 -21.40
N GLU A 608 -27.41 54.06 -22.36
CA GLU A 608 -27.66 52.80 -23.05
C GLU A 608 -26.41 51.91 -23.00
N TYR A 609 -26.61 50.63 -22.73
CA TYR A 609 -25.59 49.60 -22.64
C TYR A 609 -25.83 48.48 -23.65
N LEU A 610 -24.75 48.08 -24.33
CA LEU A 610 -24.72 46.94 -25.25
C LEU A 610 -23.86 45.81 -24.70
N LEU A 611 -24.36 44.59 -24.86
CA LEU A 611 -23.62 43.38 -24.52
C LEU A 611 -22.68 43.09 -25.70
N ASN A 612 -21.37 43.10 -25.44
CA ASN A 612 -20.34 42.82 -26.45
C ASN A 612 -20.40 43.71 -27.71
N GLY A 613 -20.91 44.95 -27.58
CA GLY A 613 -21.05 45.89 -28.71
C GLY A 613 -22.29 45.68 -29.60
N GLY A 614 -23.21 44.77 -29.23
CA GLY A 614 -24.44 44.46 -29.95
C GLY A 614 -24.38 43.14 -30.73
N GLY A 615 -25.49 42.78 -31.38
CA GLY A 615 -25.64 41.53 -32.13
C GLY A 615 -26.16 40.35 -31.30
N ALA A 616 -26.03 39.13 -31.84
CA ALA A 616 -26.57 37.93 -31.20
C ALA A 616 -25.81 37.58 -29.92
N VAL A 617 -26.55 37.35 -28.83
CA VAL A 617 -26.02 36.89 -27.54
C VAL A 617 -26.62 35.53 -27.17
N THR A 618 -25.90 34.78 -26.35
CA THR A 618 -26.25 33.43 -25.90
C THR A 618 -26.54 33.47 -24.41
N ALA A 619 -27.61 32.79 -23.98
CA ALA A 619 -27.88 32.58 -22.57
C ALA A 619 -26.72 31.87 -21.87
N GLU A 620 -26.61 32.03 -20.54
CA GLU A 620 -25.56 31.48 -19.68
C GLU A 620 -24.13 31.93 -20.04
N THR A 621 -23.99 32.97 -20.88
CA THR A 621 -22.70 33.54 -21.26
C THR A 621 -22.58 34.95 -20.69
N GLY A 622 -21.47 35.22 -19.99
CA GLY A 622 -21.16 36.55 -19.48
C GLY A 622 -20.57 37.44 -20.59
N TYR A 623 -21.11 38.64 -20.73
CA TYR A 623 -20.66 39.64 -21.70
C TYR A 623 -20.16 40.89 -21.00
N ALA A 624 -19.12 41.52 -21.54
CA ALA A 624 -18.78 42.89 -21.17
C ALA A 624 -19.88 43.84 -21.69
N ILE A 625 -20.22 44.86 -20.90
CA ILE A 625 -21.13 45.92 -21.32
C ILE A 625 -20.40 47.26 -21.40
N GLY A 626 -20.70 48.01 -22.46
CA GLY A 626 -20.18 49.36 -22.69
C GLY A 626 -21.30 50.32 -23.08
N PHE A 627 -21.06 51.61 -22.86
CA PHE A 627 -21.94 52.66 -23.36
C PHE A 627 -22.02 52.60 -24.87
N SER A 628 -23.23 52.63 -25.40
CA SER A 628 -23.44 52.71 -26.84
C SER A 628 -23.57 54.17 -27.31
N GLN A 629 -23.22 54.41 -28.57
CA GLN A 629 -23.46 55.69 -29.22
C GLN A 629 -24.82 55.68 -29.91
N PRO A 630 -25.47 56.85 -30.10
CA PRO A 630 -26.68 56.96 -30.91
C PRO A 630 -26.50 56.29 -32.28
N GLY A 631 -27.35 55.31 -32.60
CA GLY A 631 -27.28 54.53 -33.84
C GLY A 631 -26.59 53.17 -33.76
N SER A 632 -26.15 52.74 -32.57
CA SER A 632 -25.53 51.41 -32.36
C SER A 632 -26.56 50.26 -32.50
N ALA A 633 -26.09 49.10 -33.00
CA ALA A 633 -26.89 47.89 -33.20
C ALA A 633 -27.53 47.36 -31.91
N ASN A 634 -28.66 46.66 -32.01
CA ASN A 634 -29.35 46.03 -30.88
C ASN A 634 -28.68 44.70 -30.48
N ASN A 635 -28.88 44.23 -29.25
CA ASN A 635 -28.61 42.83 -28.91
C ASN A 635 -29.79 41.98 -29.37
N SER A 636 -29.56 40.74 -29.79
CA SER A 636 -30.62 39.79 -30.13
C SER A 636 -30.43 38.46 -29.41
N ILE A 637 -31.53 37.85 -28.95
CA ILE A 637 -31.51 36.55 -28.28
C ILE A 637 -32.78 35.77 -28.57
N THR A 638 -32.67 34.44 -28.66
CA THR A 638 -33.82 33.51 -28.69
C THR A 638 -33.84 32.72 -27.41
N LEU A 639 -34.96 32.78 -26.68
CA LEU A 639 -35.14 32.11 -25.39
C LEU A 639 -36.33 31.13 -25.46
N PRO A 640 -36.17 29.87 -25.02
CA PRO A 640 -37.31 28.99 -24.82
C PRO A 640 -38.20 29.48 -23.67
N GLN A 641 -39.41 28.93 -23.57
CA GLN A 641 -40.35 29.27 -22.50
C GLN A 641 -39.74 28.98 -21.12
N GLY A 642 -39.56 30.01 -20.31
CA GLY A 642 -39.01 29.87 -18.96
C GLY A 642 -39.00 31.18 -18.18
N LEU A 643 -38.58 31.09 -16.91
CA LEU A 643 -38.26 32.25 -16.08
C LEU A 643 -36.80 32.64 -16.36
N TRP A 644 -36.60 33.82 -16.93
CA TRP A 644 -35.29 34.32 -17.31
C TRP A 644 -34.88 35.50 -16.44
N SER A 645 -33.59 35.61 -16.15
CA SER A 645 -33.00 36.72 -15.42
C SER A 645 -31.99 37.44 -16.30
N VAL A 646 -32.09 38.76 -16.36
CA VAL A 646 -31.05 39.64 -16.90
C VAL A 646 -30.36 40.30 -15.71
N LEU A 647 -29.11 39.93 -15.46
CA LEU A 647 -28.27 40.51 -14.43
C LEU A 647 -27.20 41.36 -15.08
N VAL A 648 -27.07 42.61 -14.64
CA VAL A 648 -26.01 43.53 -15.06
C VAL A 648 -25.22 44.03 -13.86
N LYS A 649 -23.91 44.20 -14.05
CA LYS A 649 -23.00 44.84 -13.11
C LYS A 649 -22.44 46.09 -13.77
N VAL A 650 -22.70 47.25 -13.19
CA VAL A 650 -22.33 48.55 -13.77
C VAL A 650 -21.50 49.32 -12.77
N ASP A 651 -20.42 49.95 -13.22
CA ASP A 651 -19.64 50.88 -12.39
C ASP A 651 -20.41 52.20 -12.22
N PRO A 652 -20.82 52.59 -11.00
CA PRO A 652 -21.49 53.86 -10.77
C PRO A 652 -20.65 55.09 -11.16
N ALA A 653 -19.32 54.98 -11.11
CA ALA A 653 -18.41 56.05 -11.52
C ALA A 653 -18.23 56.11 -13.05
N GLY A 654 -18.69 55.10 -13.80
CA GLY A 654 -18.56 55.04 -15.26
C GLY A 654 -17.12 54.90 -15.78
N THR A 655 -16.19 54.45 -14.93
CA THR A 655 -14.75 54.35 -15.23
C THR A 655 -14.29 52.95 -15.61
N LYS A 656 -15.04 51.92 -15.21
CA LYS A 656 -14.74 50.51 -15.48
C LYS A 656 -15.79 49.91 -16.42
N ALA A 657 -15.37 48.91 -17.19
CA ALA A 657 -16.28 48.11 -18.00
C ALA A 657 -17.22 47.31 -17.09
N GLY A 658 -18.52 47.31 -17.41
CA GLY A 658 -19.50 46.48 -16.70
C GLY A 658 -19.59 45.08 -17.27
N THR A 659 -20.43 44.24 -16.67
CA THR A 659 -20.80 42.93 -17.24
C THR A 659 -22.30 42.71 -17.26
N ALA A 660 -22.77 41.80 -18.11
CA ALA A 660 -24.14 41.33 -18.12
C ALA A 660 -24.22 39.84 -18.46
N VAL A 661 -25.23 39.16 -17.93
CA VAL A 661 -25.53 37.76 -18.21
C VAL A 661 -27.05 37.57 -18.25
N ILE A 662 -27.50 36.69 -19.15
CA ILE A 662 -28.90 36.27 -19.26
C ILE A 662 -28.96 34.81 -18.85
N GLN A 663 -29.70 34.48 -17.80
CA GLN A 663 -29.69 33.15 -17.17
C GLN A 663 -31.10 32.60 -16.99
N GLU A 664 -31.24 31.29 -17.12
CA GLU A 664 -32.48 30.58 -16.84
C GLU A 664 -32.59 30.28 -15.35
N CYS A 665 -33.72 30.64 -14.74
CA CYS A 665 -33.99 30.49 -13.31
C CYS A 665 -35.08 29.45 -13.02
N SER A 666 -35.41 28.63 -14.01
CA SER A 666 -36.22 27.42 -13.85
C SER A 666 -35.39 26.31 -13.17
N ALA A 667 -36.04 25.44 -12.40
CA ALA A 667 -35.41 24.17 -12.02
C ALA A 667 -35.27 23.33 -13.30
N LYS A 668 -34.04 22.97 -13.67
CA LYS A 668 -33.76 22.04 -14.77
C LYS A 668 -33.74 20.61 -14.28
#